data_AF-A0A564WSH0-F1
#
_entry.id   AF-A0A564WSH0-F1
#
_cell.length_a   1.000
_cell.length_b   1.000
_cell.length_c   1.000
_cell.angle_alpha   90.00
_cell.angle_beta   90.00
_cell.angle_gamma   90.00
#
_symmetry.space_group_name_H-M   'P 1'
#
loop_
_entity.id
_entity.type
_entity.pdbx_description
1 polymer ?
#
loop_
_entity_poly.entity_id
_entity_poly.type
_entity_poly.pdbx_seq_one_letter_code
_entity_poly.pdbx_strand_id
1 'polypeptide(L)'
;MSKKKYNLNTIYISERLQENLKPISQSAFTAVTAPMGYGKTTAINWYLDKQSKNGNSCVIRISIYSDNLSVFWQSVQKAFAFAGLDFLDNYSCPSDAASAGMLADELCYSLSGQTSYYIFIDDFHLLGEPHVADFFCMLANRLPENIHLIVSGRNAFLSGKEILRLGKKLYQIHTRDLCLNRRELSVYTHRCGASLNEDQLNTLLYSSEGWFSAVYLNLCTFFESGHFPDHTSNIYDMFSSAMIAPLSDAQQEFLTVMGLADEFTVEMALFITGNPEAGQILSLMTRQNAFITPLPDGVSFRFHHMMKECTQRAFAMLSHEKQTDFRNRYGQWYESQGQFLQALAAYNKALNYDAALAVIQKDAGILLASLSPEKVLAFLDVCPTEILKNRPLALLVLMRRMFTWHQIPKMLELKQLLTDTIAEDNTLSEDERKNLSGECDLIMSFLMYNDITGMSVLHRQASSKMTRPAISIRKTGSWTFGSPSVLMMFHRRSGTLDAELTAMNECMPHYYRITQGHGQGAELLMNAEAAFMQGNFSDAQILLEQTYSTIASNGQHNISLCCDFLAARLSLFQESVTFVKNPEVKRKELLSLHNMMWLNIFDSTYAYYYALIRMPEKIPALFKDHMLSTVSFLSPCRPMMEMIENQVFLSQKMYAKVIGRSETLLPFCEKMHYELVSLHVQIQTASAYAMLGKHHDARQLLQKALGHAMPDGFLIPFVENYTYIKDVLGSINSIASEPFTDRILSLGSVYEQHCLRLSSRNSRPEILNMLNSREAEIAALITDRLSNREIAERLFLSEGTVKQYINQIYSKLMINGDTRTKRKQLAELISSINKGLT
;
A
#
# COMPACT_ATOMS: atom_id res chain seq x y z
N MET A 1 -62.53 -17.08 -8.80
CA MET A 1 -61.75 -17.00 -10.04
C MET A 1 -60.27 -17.10 -9.69
N SER A 2 -59.55 -18.12 -10.18
CA SER A 2 -58.11 -18.25 -9.92
C SER A 2 -57.37 -17.09 -10.57
N LYS A 3 -56.69 -16.23 -9.79
CA LYS A 3 -55.77 -15.23 -10.34
C LYS A 3 -54.77 -15.96 -11.25
N LYS A 4 -54.76 -15.65 -12.56
CA LYS A 4 -53.72 -16.14 -13.48
C LYS A 4 -52.36 -15.83 -12.86
N LYS A 5 -51.51 -16.84 -12.68
CA LYS A 5 -50.13 -16.67 -12.20
C LYS A 5 -49.31 -16.04 -13.33
N TYR A 6 -49.20 -14.73 -13.34
CA TYR A 6 -48.26 -14.00 -14.21
C TYR A 6 -46.83 -14.22 -13.70
N ASN A 7 -45.87 -14.43 -14.60
CA ASN A 7 -44.48 -14.72 -14.23
C ASN A 7 -43.52 -13.68 -14.82
N LEU A 8 -43.50 -12.50 -14.21
CA LEU A 8 -42.56 -11.43 -14.52
C LEU A 8 -41.11 -11.73 -14.06
N ASN A 9 -40.90 -12.82 -13.32
CA ASN A 9 -39.63 -13.17 -12.69
C ASN A 9 -38.72 -14.03 -13.59
N THR A 10 -39.10 -14.24 -14.84
CA THR A 10 -38.29 -15.00 -15.79
C THR A 10 -37.10 -14.16 -16.25
N ILE A 11 -35.87 -14.58 -15.90
CA ILE A 11 -34.66 -13.98 -16.47
C ILE A 11 -34.67 -14.24 -17.98
N TYR A 12 -34.76 -13.16 -18.76
CA TYR A 12 -34.76 -13.20 -20.21
C TYR A 12 -33.51 -12.52 -20.77
N ILE A 13 -32.63 -13.31 -21.38
CA ILE A 13 -31.45 -12.83 -22.12
C ILE A 13 -31.65 -13.23 -23.58
N SER A 14 -31.86 -12.25 -24.46
CA SER A 14 -32.08 -12.47 -25.89
C SER A 14 -30.85 -13.06 -26.57
N GLU A 15 -31.01 -13.84 -27.64
CA GLU A 15 -29.89 -14.40 -28.40
C GLU A 15 -28.87 -13.32 -28.83
N ARG A 16 -29.36 -12.15 -29.26
CA ARG A 16 -28.51 -11.00 -29.58
C ARG A 16 -27.65 -10.57 -28.38
N LEU A 17 -28.24 -10.46 -27.19
CA LEU A 17 -27.49 -10.11 -25.99
C LEU A 17 -26.51 -11.24 -25.61
N GLN A 18 -26.87 -12.51 -25.80
CA GLN A 18 -25.95 -13.63 -25.59
C GLN A 18 -24.73 -13.55 -26.51
N GLU A 19 -24.93 -13.25 -27.80
CA GLU A 19 -23.83 -13.02 -28.75
C GLU A 19 -22.97 -11.82 -28.35
N ASN A 20 -23.59 -10.72 -27.91
CA ASN A 20 -22.87 -9.54 -27.40
C ASN A 20 -22.08 -9.81 -26.11
N LEU A 21 -22.41 -10.85 -25.34
CA LEU A 21 -21.65 -11.19 -24.12
C LEU A 21 -20.45 -12.10 -24.40
N LYS A 22 -20.38 -12.76 -25.56
CA LYS A 22 -19.27 -13.68 -25.90
C LYS A 22 -17.88 -13.03 -25.94
N PRO A 23 -17.69 -11.79 -26.44
CA PRO A 23 -16.36 -11.16 -26.49
C PRO A 23 -15.71 -10.90 -25.12
N ILE A 24 -16.47 -11.03 -24.02
CA ILE A 24 -15.95 -10.84 -22.66
C ILE A 24 -14.79 -11.79 -22.37
N SER A 25 -14.85 -13.07 -22.78
CA SER A 25 -13.76 -14.03 -22.58
C SER A 25 -12.56 -13.85 -23.50
N GLN A 26 -12.61 -12.89 -24.44
CA GLN A 26 -11.52 -12.58 -25.37
C GLN A 26 -10.87 -11.23 -25.06
N SER A 27 -11.41 -10.51 -24.08
CA SER A 27 -10.99 -9.14 -23.74
C SER A 27 -10.38 -9.14 -22.34
N ALA A 28 -9.29 -8.39 -22.17
CA ALA A 28 -8.69 -8.20 -20.85
C ALA A 28 -9.59 -7.28 -19.99
N PHE A 29 -10.30 -6.34 -20.63
CA PHE A 29 -11.17 -5.39 -19.97
C PHE A 29 -12.51 -5.23 -20.71
N THR A 30 -13.62 -5.40 -20.01
CA THR A 30 -14.98 -5.08 -20.48
C THR A 30 -15.54 -3.92 -19.67
N ALA A 31 -15.91 -2.82 -20.33
CA ALA A 31 -16.63 -1.71 -19.74
C ALA A 31 -18.12 -1.78 -20.09
N VAL A 32 -18.98 -1.84 -19.07
CA VAL A 32 -20.44 -1.91 -19.23
C VAL A 32 -21.06 -0.59 -18.75
N THR A 33 -21.54 0.22 -19.68
CA THR A 33 -22.07 1.56 -19.38
C THR A 33 -23.54 1.66 -19.79
N ALA A 34 -24.41 1.75 -18.80
CA ALA A 34 -25.83 2.06 -19.00
C ALA A 34 -26.45 2.60 -17.71
N PRO A 35 -27.51 3.42 -17.77
CA PRO A 35 -28.23 3.88 -16.58
C PRO A 35 -28.81 2.72 -15.74
N MET A 36 -29.43 3.08 -14.61
CA MET A 36 -30.08 2.09 -13.75
C MET A 36 -31.20 1.33 -14.48
N GLY A 37 -31.42 0.06 -14.14
CA GLY A 37 -32.57 -0.72 -14.63
C GLY A 37 -32.46 -1.29 -16.06
N TYR A 38 -31.36 -1.04 -16.77
CA TYR A 38 -31.11 -1.63 -18.09
C TYR A 38 -30.66 -3.11 -18.02
N GLY A 39 -30.55 -3.70 -16.83
CA GLY A 39 -30.19 -5.11 -16.69
C GLY A 39 -28.70 -5.43 -16.78
N LYS A 40 -27.80 -4.44 -16.59
CA LYS A 40 -26.33 -4.63 -16.58
C LYS A 40 -25.89 -5.82 -15.70
N THR A 41 -26.19 -5.72 -14.41
CA THR A 41 -25.87 -6.72 -13.39
C THR A 41 -26.48 -8.08 -13.73
N THR A 42 -27.73 -8.11 -14.19
CA THR A 42 -28.43 -9.35 -14.58
C THR A 42 -27.77 -10.02 -15.77
N ALA A 43 -27.42 -9.26 -16.81
CA ALA A 43 -26.80 -9.78 -18.03
C ALA A 43 -25.40 -10.35 -17.76
N ILE A 44 -24.58 -9.61 -17.00
CA ILE A 44 -23.24 -10.04 -16.64
C ILE A 44 -23.27 -11.24 -15.70
N ASN A 45 -24.11 -11.24 -14.65
CA ASN A 45 -24.22 -12.40 -13.78
C ASN A 45 -24.71 -13.65 -14.51
N TRP A 46 -25.68 -13.52 -15.43
CA TRP A 46 -26.12 -14.63 -16.27
C TRP A 46 -24.97 -15.21 -17.10
N TYR A 47 -24.11 -14.36 -17.67
CA TYR A 47 -22.93 -14.79 -18.41
C TYR A 47 -21.93 -15.51 -17.49
N LEU A 48 -21.62 -14.92 -16.34
CA LEU A 48 -20.67 -15.47 -15.36
C LEU A 48 -21.15 -16.80 -14.78
N ASP A 49 -22.44 -16.97 -14.52
CA ASP A 49 -23.02 -18.23 -14.03
C ASP A 49 -22.90 -19.35 -15.07
N LYS A 50 -22.95 -19.01 -16.37
CA LYS A 50 -22.64 -19.97 -17.43
C LYS A 50 -21.16 -20.33 -17.44
N GLN A 51 -20.26 -19.36 -17.26
CA GLN A 51 -18.82 -19.63 -17.24
C GLN A 51 -18.40 -20.46 -16.03
N SER A 52 -18.94 -20.18 -14.84
CA SER A 52 -18.67 -20.95 -13.63
C SER A 52 -19.05 -22.43 -13.78
N LYS A 53 -20.09 -22.75 -14.55
CA LYS A 53 -20.50 -24.14 -14.84
C LYS A 53 -19.58 -24.88 -15.81
N ASN A 54 -18.70 -24.18 -16.53
CA ASN A 54 -17.76 -24.78 -17.48
C ASN A 54 -16.52 -25.41 -16.81
N GLY A 55 -16.43 -25.39 -15.47
CA GLY A 55 -15.50 -26.18 -14.66
C GLY A 55 -14.06 -25.65 -14.56
N ASN A 56 -13.60 -24.84 -15.51
CA ASN A 56 -12.25 -24.25 -15.52
C ASN A 56 -12.28 -22.71 -15.44
N SER A 57 -13.16 -22.17 -14.59
CA SER A 57 -13.30 -20.72 -14.42
C SER A 57 -13.61 -20.35 -12.97
N CYS A 58 -12.97 -19.30 -12.48
CA CYS A 58 -13.22 -18.68 -11.20
C CYS A 58 -13.90 -17.32 -11.41
N VAL A 59 -14.97 -17.05 -10.68
CA VAL A 59 -15.73 -15.79 -10.78
C VAL A 59 -15.62 -15.05 -9.46
N ILE A 60 -15.10 -13.83 -9.52
CA ILE A 60 -14.93 -12.93 -8.38
C ILE A 60 -15.89 -11.76 -8.56
N ARG A 61 -16.85 -11.62 -7.66
CA ARG A 61 -17.87 -10.56 -7.72
C ARG A 61 -17.60 -9.54 -6.64
N ILE A 62 -17.37 -8.30 -7.08
CA ILE A 62 -17.04 -7.16 -6.25
C ILE A 62 -18.15 -6.13 -6.48
N SER A 63 -18.73 -5.63 -5.41
CA SER A 63 -19.75 -4.60 -5.46
C SER A 63 -19.26 -3.40 -4.64
N ILE A 64 -19.50 -2.21 -5.18
CA ILE A 64 -19.06 -0.95 -4.58
C ILE A 64 -20.22 -0.36 -3.79
N TYR A 65 -19.96 0.04 -2.55
CA TYR A 65 -20.97 0.56 -1.63
C TYR A 65 -20.64 1.95 -1.06
N SER A 66 -19.42 2.41 -1.31
CA SER A 66 -18.89 3.66 -0.76
C SER A 66 -18.01 4.34 -1.78
N ASP A 67 -17.98 5.67 -1.70
CA ASP A 67 -17.02 6.52 -2.38
C ASP A 67 -15.60 6.40 -1.78
N ASN A 68 -15.44 5.77 -0.62
CA ASN A 68 -14.17 5.60 0.06
C ASN A 68 -13.37 4.40 -0.48
N LEU A 69 -12.17 4.68 -0.96
CA LEU A 69 -11.26 3.68 -1.53
C LEU A 69 -10.89 2.54 -0.56
N SER A 70 -10.67 2.84 0.72
CA SER A 70 -10.33 1.81 1.71
C SER A 70 -11.49 0.86 1.99
N VAL A 71 -12.72 1.36 1.98
CA VAL A 71 -13.93 0.51 2.11
C VAL A 71 -14.10 -0.35 0.86
N PHE A 72 -13.91 0.22 -0.34
CA PHE A 72 -13.90 -0.56 -1.57
C PHE A 72 -12.84 -1.66 -1.54
N TRP A 73 -11.62 -1.34 -1.10
CA TRP A 73 -10.54 -2.31 -0.99
C TRP A 73 -10.88 -3.49 -0.06
N GLN A 74 -11.52 -3.24 1.07
CA GLN A 74 -12.02 -4.32 1.94
C GLN A 74 -13.03 -5.22 1.22
N SER A 75 -13.91 -4.65 0.38
CA SER A 75 -14.82 -5.44 -0.46
C SER A 75 -14.06 -6.29 -1.49
N VAL A 76 -12.98 -5.76 -2.08
CA VAL A 76 -12.09 -6.53 -2.97
C VAL A 76 -11.51 -7.73 -2.21
N GLN A 77 -10.90 -7.50 -1.04
CA GLN A 77 -10.30 -8.55 -0.23
C GLN A 77 -11.30 -9.65 0.13
N LYS A 78 -12.48 -9.27 0.63
CA LYS A 78 -13.56 -10.22 0.97
C LYS A 78 -14.03 -11.03 -0.24
N ALA A 79 -14.16 -10.41 -1.41
CA ALA A 79 -14.60 -11.09 -2.62
C ALA A 79 -13.57 -12.12 -3.11
N PHE A 80 -12.27 -11.81 -3.02
CA PHE A 80 -11.20 -12.75 -3.33
C PHE A 80 -11.17 -13.91 -2.32
N ALA A 81 -11.24 -13.61 -1.02
CA ALA A 81 -11.29 -14.64 0.02
C ALA A 81 -12.50 -15.58 -0.15
N PHE A 82 -13.68 -15.03 -0.47
CA PHE A 82 -14.88 -15.84 -0.77
C PHE A 82 -14.70 -16.75 -1.98
N ALA A 83 -13.89 -16.35 -2.96
CA ALA A 83 -13.52 -17.18 -4.10
C ALA A 83 -12.41 -18.20 -3.79
N GLY A 84 -11.96 -18.30 -2.53
CA GLY A 84 -10.87 -19.18 -2.10
C GLY A 84 -9.48 -18.63 -2.38
N LEU A 85 -9.34 -17.32 -2.55
CA LEU A 85 -8.09 -16.63 -2.85
C LEU A 85 -7.75 -15.66 -1.71
N ASP A 86 -6.93 -16.11 -0.75
CA ASP A 86 -6.61 -15.38 0.48
C ASP A 86 -5.33 -14.51 0.38
N PHE A 87 -4.64 -14.51 -0.77
CA PHE A 87 -3.39 -13.76 -0.95
C PHE A 87 -3.55 -12.23 -0.89
N LEU A 88 -4.78 -11.72 -0.89
CA LEU A 88 -5.07 -10.30 -0.65
C LEU A 88 -5.43 -9.99 0.81
N ASP A 89 -5.49 -10.98 1.69
CA ASP A 89 -5.83 -10.77 3.10
C ASP A 89 -4.75 -9.93 3.79
N ASN A 90 -5.18 -8.90 4.53
CA ASN A 90 -4.30 -7.91 5.15
C ASN A 90 -3.42 -7.11 4.17
N TYR A 91 -3.64 -7.23 2.86
CA TYR A 91 -2.98 -6.39 1.87
C TYR A 91 -3.38 -4.93 2.06
N SER A 92 -2.42 -4.02 2.19
CA SER A 92 -2.72 -2.59 2.39
C SER A 92 -3.34 -1.99 1.13
N CYS A 93 -4.38 -1.18 1.27
CA CYS A 93 -4.98 -0.48 0.13
C CYS A 93 -3.90 0.29 -0.65
N PRO A 94 -3.74 0.05 -1.97
CA PRO A 94 -2.80 0.82 -2.78
C PRO A 94 -3.16 2.31 -2.73
N SER A 95 -2.15 3.15 -2.49
CA SER A 95 -2.32 4.61 -2.34
C SER A 95 -1.45 5.42 -3.30
N ASP A 96 -0.58 4.75 -4.07
CA ASP A 96 0.32 5.34 -5.04
C ASP A 96 0.58 4.40 -6.23
N ALA A 97 1.30 4.88 -7.25
CA ALA A 97 1.53 4.11 -8.47
C ALA A 97 2.43 2.89 -8.24
N ALA A 98 3.35 2.94 -7.27
CA ALA A 98 4.23 1.82 -6.94
C ALA A 98 3.46 0.67 -6.26
N SER A 99 2.69 0.98 -5.22
CA SER A 99 1.81 0.01 -4.53
C SER A 99 0.75 -0.56 -5.48
N ALA A 100 0.22 0.25 -6.38
CA ALA A 100 -0.68 -0.21 -7.43
C ALA A 100 0.02 -1.16 -8.43
N GLY A 101 1.24 -0.82 -8.86
CA GLY A 101 2.05 -1.68 -9.73
C GLY A 101 2.33 -3.05 -9.10
N MET A 102 2.61 -3.08 -7.81
CA MET A 102 2.83 -4.32 -7.07
C MET A 102 1.57 -5.16 -6.90
N LEU A 103 0.42 -4.54 -6.67
CA LEU A 103 -0.85 -5.25 -6.69
C LEU A 103 -1.08 -5.89 -8.07
N ALA A 104 -0.76 -5.17 -9.15
CA ALA A 104 -0.88 -5.74 -10.50
C ALA A 104 0.04 -6.95 -10.69
N ASP A 105 1.29 -6.89 -10.21
CA ASP A 105 2.24 -7.99 -10.31
C ASP A 105 1.80 -9.20 -9.47
N GLU A 106 1.30 -8.96 -8.25
CA GLU A 106 0.74 -9.99 -7.36
C GLU A 106 -0.47 -10.69 -7.99
N LEU A 107 -1.41 -9.92 -8.57
CA LEU A 107 -2.54 -10.48 -9.32
C LEU A 107 -2.07 -11.31 -10.52
N CYS A 108 -1.07 -10.84 -11.27
CA CYS A 108 -0.54 -11.58 -12.41
C CYS A 108 0.14 -12.89 -12.00
N TYR A 109 0.90 -12.87 -10.90
CA TYR A 109 1.60 -14.04 -10.39
C TYR A 109 0.62 -15.07 -9.81
N SER A 110 -0.21 -14.64 -8.87
CA SER A 110 -1.11 -15.51 -8.09
C SER A 110 -2.30 -16.05 -8.90
N LEU A 111 -2.68 -15.38 -9.99
CA LEU A 111 -3.75 -15.84 -10.89
C LEU A 111 -3.23 -16.39 -12.23
N SER A 112 -1.91 -16.61 -12.36
CA SER A 112 -1.36 -17.26 -13.56
C SER A 112 -1.75 -18.73 -13.64
N GLY A 113 -1.98 -19.24 -14.86
CA GLY A 113 -2.26 -20.66 -15.07
C GLY A 113 -3.34 -20.92 -16.12
N GLN A 114 -3.98 -22.10 -16.01
CA GLN A 114 -5.00 -22.55 -16.96
C GLN A 114 -6.42 -22.13 -16.58
N THR A 115 -6.65 -21.68 -15.35
CA THR A 115 -7.95 -21.23 -14.86
C THR A 115 -8.28 -19.86 -15.43
N SER A 116 -9.47 -19.68 -16.01
CA SER A 116 -9.95 -18.34 -16.39
C SER A 116 -10.54 -17.62 -15.19
N TYR A 117 -10.08 -16.40 -14.90
CA TYR A 117 -10.58 -15.56 -13.82
C TYR A 117 -11.45 -14.43 -14.37
N TYR A 118 -12.69 -14.31 -13.90
CA TYR A 118 -13.58 -13.22 -14.22
C TYR A 118 -13.76 -12.33 -13.00
N ILE A 119 -13.21 -11.12 -13.05
CA ILE A 119 -13.32 -10.14 -11.95
C ILE A 119 -14.40 -9.14 -12.34
N PHE A 120 -15.56 -9.25 -11.71
CA PHE A 120 -16.70 -8.37 -11.98
C PHE A 120 -16.85 -7.31 -10.88
N ILE A 121 -16.65 -6.06 -11.24
CA ILE A 121 -16.83 -4.89 -10.39
C ILE A 121 -18.12 -4.18 -10.81
N ASP A 122 -19.13 -4.24 -9.96
CA ASP A 122 -20.43 -3.64 -10.22
C ASP A 122 -20.55 -2.24 -9.58
N ASP A 123 -21.31 -1.37 -10.23
CA ASP A 123 -21.61 0.01 -9.79
C ASP A 123 -20.41 0.93 -9.57
N PHE A 124 -19.45 0.92 -10.49
CA PHE A 124 -18.24 1.76 -10.44
C PHE A 124 -18.48 3.25 -10.24
N HIS A 125 -19.58 3.79 -10.76
CA HIS A 125 -19.99 5.17 -10.55
C HIS A 125 -20.17 5.60 -9.07
N LEU A 126 -20.28 4.65 -8.14
CA LEU A 126 -20.32 4.93 -6.70
C LEU A 126 -18.92 5.23 -6.14
N LEU A 127 -17.86 4.74 -6.79
CA LEU A 127 -16.48 5.05 -6.44
C LEU A 127 -16.12 6.41 -7.05
N GLY A 128 -15.96 7.42 -6.21
CA GLY A 128 -15.71 8.81 -6.62
C GLY A 128 -14.28 9.11 -7.07
N GLU A 129 -13.50 8.09 -7.45
CA GLU A 129 -12.05 8.15 -7.59
C GLU A 129 -11.60 7.87 -9.03
N PRO A 130 -11.34 8.91 -9.85
CA PRO A 130 -10.99 8.74 -11.27
C PRO A 130 -9.72 7.90 -11.49
N HIS A 131 -8.76 8.01 -10.58
CA HIS A 131 -7.48 7.30 -10.67
C HIS A 131 -7.62 5.76 -10.64
N VAL A 132 -8.75 5.23 -10.14
CA VAL A 132 -9.02 3.79 -10.13
C VAL A 132 -9.34 3.29 -11.54
N ALA A 133 -9.95 4.12 -12.40
CA ALA A 133 -10.15 3.77 -13.80
C ALA A 133 -8.80 3.69 -14.54
N ASP A 134 -7.90 4.65 -14.30
CA ASP A 134 -6.53 4.62 -14.83
C ASP A 134 -5.80 3.34 -14.39
N PHE A 135 -5.98 2.92 -13.13
CA PHE A 135 -5.44 1.66 -12.61
C PHE A 135 -6.00 0.45 -13.36
N PHE A 136 -7.30 0.36 -13.61
CA PHE A 136 -7.88 -0.74 -14.39
C PHE A 136 -7.35 -0.77 -15.83
N CYS A 137 -7.16 0.38 -16.46
CA CYS A 137 -6.53 0.49 -17.77
C CYS A 137 -5.07 0.02 -17.75
N MET A 138 -4.31 0.36 -16.71
CA MET A 138 -2.95 -0.13 -16.51
C MET A 138 -2.94 -1.66 -16.30
N LEU A 139 -3.83 -2.16 -15.44
CA LEU A 139 -3.97 -3.58 -15.12
C LEU A 139 -4.31 -4.39 -16.38
N ALA A 140 -5.28 -3.95 -17.18
CA ALA A 140 -5.65 -4.60 -18.44
C ALA A 140 -4.50 -4.70 -19.45
N ASN A 141 -3.51 -3.82 -19.38
CA ASN A 141 -2.32 -3.91 -20.23
C ASN A 141 -1.32 -4.97 -19.76
N ARG A 142 -1.34 -5.32 -18.47
CA ARG A 142 -0.40 -6.26 -17.82
C ARG A 142 -0.98 -7.65 -17.58
N LEU A 143 -2.29 -7.76 -17.36
CA LEU A 143 -2.96 -9.02 -17.04
C LEU A 143 -2.69 -10.09 -18.11
N PRO A 144 -2.42 -11.34 -17.72
CA PRO A 144 -2.38 -12.46 -18.64
C PRO A 144 -3.76 -12.74 -19.27
N GLU A 145 -3.76 -13.45 -20.41
CA GLU A 145 -4.96 -13.66 -21.24
C GLU A 145 -6.08 -14.44 -20.55
N ASN A 146 -5.77 -15.14 -19.45
CA ASN A 146 -6.74 -15.90 -18.65
C ASN A 146 -7.53 -15.02 -17.66
N ILE A 147 -7.27 -13.71 -17.57
CA ILE A 147 -7.94 -12.81 -16.62
C ILE A 147 -8.77 -11.77 -17.36
N HIS A 148 -10.06 -11.70 -17.01
CA HIS A 148 -11.06 -10.85 -17.63
C HIS A 148 -11.64 -9.90 -16.58
N LEU A 149 -11.24 -8.63 -16.65
CA LEU A 149 -11.79 -7.56 -15.81
C LEU A 149 -13.08 -7.04 -16.44
N ILE A 150 -14.18 -7.00 -15.67
CA ILE A 150 -15.48 -6.50 -16.11
C ILE A 150 -15.89 -5.40 -15.13
N VAL A 151 -16.07 -4.17 -15.61
CA VAL A 151 -16.48 -3.04 -14.77
C VAL A 151 -17.78 -2.46 -15.29
N SER A 152 -18.79 -2.41 -14.44
CA SER A 152 -20.10 -1.81 -14.74
C SER A 152 -20.24 -0.44 -14.09
N GLY A 153 -20.86 0.50 -14.79
CA GLY A 153 -21.16 1.83 -14.27
C GLY A 153 -22.35 2.48 -14.97
N ARG A 154 -22.84 3.58 -14.41
CA ARG A 154 -23.91 4.39 -15.03
C ARG A 154 -23.39 5.32 -16.11
N ASN A 155 -22.23 5.92 -15.84
CA ASN A 155 -21.59 6.92 -16.69
C ASN A 155 -20.34 6.33 -17.34
N ALA A 156 -19.92 6.92 -18.47
CA ALA A 156 -18.63 6.59 -19.05
C ALA A 156 -17.52 7.01 -18.07
N PHE A 157 -16.63 6.06 -17.77
CA PHE A 157 -15.52 6.26 -16.83
C PHE A 157 -14.14 6.09 -17.49
N LEU A 158 -14.11 5.85 -18.80
CA LEU A 158 -12.88 5.78 -19.59
C LEU A 158 -12.78 7.00 -20.50
N SER A 159 -11.60 7.63 -20.52
CA SER A 159 -11.28 8.70 -21.45
C SER A 159 -11.04 8.16 -22.87
N GLY A 160 -11.23 9.02 -23.88
CA GLY A 160 -10.96 8.64 -25.28
C GLY A 160 -9.52 8.17 -25.51
N LYS A 161 -8.55 8.71 -24.75
CA LYS A 161 -7.14 8.30 -24.80
C LYS A 161 -6.96 6.86 -24.34
N GLU A 162 -7.62 6.46 -23.25
CA GLU A 162 -7.53 5.10 -22.71
C GLU A 162 -8.20 4.08 -23.64
N ILE A 163 -9.35 4.43 -24.21
CA ILE A 163 -10.05 3.61 -25.20
C ILE A 163 -9.13 3.30 -26.39
N LEU A 164 -8.47 4.34 -26.94
CA LEU A 164 -7.51 4.17 -28.04
C LEU A 164 -6.30 3.34 -27.63
N ARG A 165 -5.77 3.54 -26.41
CA ARG A 165 -4.59 2.83 -25.91
C ARG A 165 -4.84 1.34 -25.69
N LEU A 166 -6.01 0.96 -25.18
CA LEU A 166 -6.36 -0.43 -24.91
C LEU A 166 -6.68 -1.19 -26.21
N GLY A 167 -7.26 -0.52 -27.20
CA GLY A 167 -7.56 -1.12 -28.52
C GLY A 167 -8.35 -2.41 -28.38
N LYS A 168 -7.82 -3.52 -28.95
CA LYS A 168 -8.48 -4.84 -28.92
C LYS A 168 -8.62 -5.45 -27.51
N LYS A 169 -7.91 -4.94 -26.51
CA LYS A 169 -8.02 -5.43 -25.12
C LYS A 169 -9.30 -4.94 -24.42
N LEU A 170 -9.95 -3.90 -24.96
CA LEU A 170 -11.16 -3.31 -24.41
C LEU A 170 -12.40 -3.74 -25.21
N TYR A 171 -13.41 -4.25 -24.51
CA TYR A 171 -14.76 -4.44 -25.03
C TYR A 171 -15.75 -3.50 -24.33
N GLN A 172 -16.68 -2.91 -25.08
CA GLN A 172 -17.63 -1.94 -24.54
C GLN A 172 -19.06 -2.41 -24.81
N ILE A 173 -19.86 -2.44 -23.74
CA ILE A 173 -21.30 -2.73 -23.78
C ILE A 173 -22.04 -1.46 -23.37
N HIS A 174 -22.89 -0.93 -24.24
CA HIS A 174 -23.63 0.31 -24.01
C HIS A 174 -25.13 0.04 -23.83
N THR A 175 -25.87 1.09 -23.46
CA THR A 175 -27.33 1.09 -23.31
C THR A 175 -28.06 0.38 -24.46
N ARG A 176 -27.72 0.69 -25.71
CA ARG A 176 -28.34 0.09 -26.91
C ARG A 176 -28.20 -1.43 -27.00
N ASP A 177 -27.12 -1.97 -26.42
CA ASP A 177 -26.84 -3.40 -26.46
C ASP A 177 -27.74 -4.15 -25.49
N LEU A 178 -28.16 -3.48 -24.40
CA LEU A 178 -29.00 -4.00 -23.33
C LEU A 178 -30.50 -3.77 -23.55
N CYS A 179 -30.89 -2.78 -24.36
CA CYS A 179 -32.31 -2.52 -24.68
C CYS A 179 -32.97 -3.69 -25.41
N LEU A 180 -34.22 -3.97 -25.08
CA LEU A 180 -35.07 -4.89 -25.84
C LEU A 180 -35.52 -4.23 -27.15
N ASN A 181 -35.23 -4.87 -28.28
CA ASN A 181 -35.86 -4.50 -29.54
C ASN A 181 -37.30 -5.03 -29.62
N ARG A 182 -38.07 -4.60 -30.63
CA ARG A 182 -39.48 -4.99 -30.82
C ARG A 182 -39.71 -6.51 -30.78
N ARG A 183 -38.84 -7.30 -31.44
CA ARG A 183 -38.97 -8.77 -31.48
C ARG A 183 -38.70 -9.36 -30.10
N GLU A 184 -37.65 -8.88 -29.44
CA GLU A 184 -37.28 -9.32 -28.09
C GLU A 184 -38.35 -8.96 -27.05
N LEU A 185 -38.96 -7.78 -27.15
CA LEU A 185 -40.05 -7.33 -26.30
C LEU A 185 -41.31 -8.19 -26.48
N SER A 186 -41.67 -8.54 -27.71
CA SER A 186 -42.79 -9.45 -28.00
C SER A 186 -42.57 -10.83 -27.35
N VAL A 187 -41.37 -11.40 -27.50
CA VAL A 187 -41.02 -12.69 -26.88
C VAL A 187 -41.05 -12.60 -25.35
N TYR A 188 -40.51 -11.52 -24.79
CA TYR A 188 -40.48 -11.32 -23.34
C TYR A 188 -41.90 -11.19 -22.75
N THR A 189 -42.74 -10.33 -23.32
CA THR A 189 -44.12 -10.10 -22.86
C THR A 189 -44.96 -11.38 -22.94
N HIS A 190 -44.79 -12.17 -24.01
CA HIS A 190 -45.43 -13.47 -24.14
C HIS A 190 -44.98 -14.45 -23.04
N ARG A 191 -43.69 -14.52 -22.72
CA ARG A 191 -43.16 -15.35 -21.61
C ARG A 191 -43.67 -14.91 -20.24
N CYS A 192 -43.91 -13.61 -20.05
CA CYS A 192 -44.50 -13.07 -18.83
C CYS A 192 -46.00 -13.39 -18.69
N GLY A 193 -46.64 -13.94 -19.73
CA GLY A 193 -48.06 -14.25 -19.76
C GLY A 193 -48.94 -13.08 -20.22
N ALA A 194 -48.36 -12.02 -20.77
CA ALA A 194 -49.09 -10.94 -21.43
C ALA A 194 -49.27 -11.27 -22.92
N SER A 195 -50.51 -11.30 -23.39
CA SER A 195 -50.84 -11.37 -24.82
C SER A 195 -51.23 -9.97 -25.30
N LEU A 196 -50.23 -9.14 -25.58
CA LEU A 196 -50.42 -7.77 -26.05
C LEU A 196 -50.73 -7.78 -27.56
N ASN A 197 -51.67 -6.94 -27.99
CA ASN A 197 -51.87 -6.66 -29.42
C ASN A 197 -50.76 -5.73 -29.97
N GLU A 198 -50.70 -5.56 -31.28
CA GLU A 198 -49.65 -4.74 -31.93
C GLU A 198 -49.64 -3.28 -31.45
N ASP A 199 -50.80 -2.67 -31.22
CA ASP A 199 -50.90 -1.30 -30.72
C ASP A 199 -50.38 -1.18 -29.29
N GLN A 200 -50.76 -2.11 -28.41
CA GLN A 200 -50.27 -2.20 -27.04
C GLN A 200 -48.75 -2.44 -26.98
N LEU A 201 -48.22 -3.28 -27.87
CA LEU A 201 -46.79 -3.53 -27.96
C LEU A 201 -46.03 -2.29 -28.45
N ASN A 202 -46.58 -1.54 -29.41
CA ASN A 202 -46.01 -0.27 -29.88
C ASN A 202 -46.04 0.79 -28.78
N THR A 203 -47.16 0.91 -28.05
CA THR A 203 -47.27 1.83 -26.90
C THR A 203 -46.25 1.49 -25.82
N LEU A 204 -46.10 0.20 -25.48
CA LEU A 204 -45.11 -0.25 -24.50
C LEU A 204 -43.68 0.01 -24.98
N LEU A 205 -43.37 -0.23 -26.25
CA LEU A 205 -42.05 0.03 -26.81
C LEU A 205 -41.74 1.53 -26.84
N TYR A 206 -42.73 2.37 -27.18
CA TYR A 206 -42.59 3.82 -27.18
C TYR A 206 -42.41 4.39 -25.78
N SER A 207 -43.17 3.92 -24.79
CA SER A 207 -43.08 4.41 -23.41
C SER A 207 -41.84 3.91 -22.65
N SER A 208 -41.29 2.75 -23.04
CA SER A 208 -40.14 2.15 -22.36
C SER A 208 -38.82 2.29 -23.13
N GLU A 209 -38.85 2.56 -24.43
CA GLU A 209 -37.67 2.52 -25.32
C GLU A 209 -36.88 1.19 -25.24
N GLY A 210 -37.54 0.11 -24.83
CA GLY A 210 -36.89 -1.19 -24.60
C GLY A 210 -36.09 -1.28 -23.30
N TRP A 211 -36.17 -0.29 -22.42
CA TRP A 211 -35.59 -0.32 -21.08
C TRP A 211 -36.30 -1.36 -20.22
N PHE A 212 -35.57 -2.41 -19.83
CA PHE A 212 -36.10 -3.55 -19.09
C PHE A 212 -36.94 -3.16 -17.86
N SER A 213 -36.45 -2.26 -17.01
CA SER A 213 -37.22 -1.83 -15.82
C SER A 213 -38.49 -1.07 -16.15
N ALA A 214 -38.49 -0.20 -17.17
CA ALA A 214 -39.72 0.46 -17.61
C ALA A 214 -40.71 -0.55 -18.21
N VAL A 215 -40.23 -1.51 -19.01
CA VAL A 215 -41.07 -2.62 -19.52
C VAL A 215 -41.70 -3.40 -18.37
N TYR A 216 -40.89 -3.80 -17.38
CA TYR A 216 -41.35 -4.54 -16.21
C TYR A 216 -42.44 -3.77 -15.45
N LEU A 217 -42.21 -2.49 -15.15
CA LEU A 217 -43.16 -1.67 -14.39
C LEU A 217 -44.47 -1.43 -15.15
N ASN A 218 -44.39 -1.15 -16.46
CA ASN A 218 -45.58 -1.03 -17.30
C ASN A 218 -46.39 -2.33 -17.31
N LEU A 219 -45.73 -3.50 -17.33
CA LEU A 219 -46.42 -4.80 -17.27
C LEU A 219 -47.02 -5.07 -15.90
N CYS A 220 -46.39 -4.69 -14.79
CA CYS A 220 -46.99 -4.77 -13.45
C CYS A 220 -48.31 -4.00 -13.40
N THR A 221 -48.29 -2.72 -13.79
CA THR A 221 -49.49 -1.87 -13.81
C THR A 221 -50.56 -2.43 -14.76
N PHE A 222 -50.14 -2.94 -15.92
CA PHE A 222 -51.06 -3.55 -16.89
C PHE A 222 -51.74 -4.80 -16.34
N PHE A 223 -51.03 -5.66 -15.59
CA PHE A 223 -51.63 -6.85 -15.00
C PHE A 223 -52.60 -6.55 -13.85
N GLU A 224 -52.43 -5.41 -13.18
CA GLU A 224 -53.33 -4.96 -12.10
C GLU A 224 -54.56 -4.20 -12.63
N SER A 225 -54.36 -3.27 -13.58
CA SER A 225 -55.37 -2.29 -14.01
C SER A 225 -55.91 -2.50 -15.42
N GLY A 226 -55.30 -3.38 -16.21
CA GLY A 226 -55.64 -3.61 -17.62
C GLY A 226 -55.19 -2.52 -18.59
N HIS A 227 -54.54 -1.45 -18.10
CA HIS A 227 -54.09 -0.31 -18.90
C HIS A 227 -52.61 -0.01 -18.60
N PHE A 228 -51.93 0.61 -19.56
CA PHE A 228 -50.59 1.16 -19.30
C PHE A 228 -50.68 2.50 -18.57
N PRO A 229 -49.70 2.85 -17.72
CA PRO A 229 -49.65 4.12 -17.02
C PRO A 229 -49.49 5.33 -17.96
N ASP A 230 -49.97 6.50 -17.53
CA ASP A 230 -49.87 7.75 -18.29
C ASP A 230 -48.42 8.19 -18.51
N HIS A 231 -48.14 8.72 -19.71
CA HIS A 231 -46.81 9.10 -20.20
C HIS A 231 -46.05 10.16 -19.38
N THR A 232 -46.69 10.79 -18.39
CA THR A 232 -46.10 11.85 -17.55
C THR A 232 -45.56 11.36 -16.22
N SER A 233 -45.73 10.09 -15.87
CA SER A 233 -45.29 9.54 -14.59
C SER A 233 -43.79 9.25 -14.59
N ASN A 234 -43.04 9.77 -13.62
CA ASN A 234 -41.62 9.43 -13.48
C ASN A 234 -41.49 7.94 -13.08
N ILE A 235 -40.42 7.27 -13.52
CA ILE A 235 -40.22 5.85 -13.24
C ILE A 235 -40.24 5.51 -11.74
N TYR A 236 -39.79 6.42 -10.87
CA TYR A 236 -39.80 6.21 -9.43
C TYR A 236 -41.22 6.20 -8.86
N ASP A 237 -42.11 7.02 -9.43
CA ASP A 237 -43.51 7.08 -9.04
C ASP A 237 -44.21 5.81 -9.52
N MET A 238 -43.94 5.40 -10.76
CA MET A 238 -44.42 4.11 -11.29
C MET A 238 -43.94 2.92 -10.44
N PHE A 239 -42.65 2.90 -10.06
CA PHE A 239 -42.08 1.86 -9.22
C PHE A 239 -42.73 1.84 -7.83
N SER A 240 -42.88 3.00 -7.21
CA SER A 240 -43.49 3.12 -5.88
C SER A 240 -44.95 2.67 -5.90
N SER A 241 -45.74 3.11 -6.90
CA SER A 241 -47.15 2.71 -7.05
C SER A 241 -47.32 1.23 -7.34
N ALA A 242 -46.49 0.64 -8.20
CA ALA A 242 -46.62 -0.76 -8.60
C ALA A 242 -46.07 -1.74 -7.54
N MET A 243 -45.05 -1.34 -6.76
CA MET A 243 -44.25 -2.28 -5.98
C MET A 243 -44.17 -1.99 -4.48
N ILE A 244 -44.33 -0.73 -4.05
CA ILE A 244 -44.23 -0.35 -2.63
C ILE A 244 -45.62 -0.12 -2.05
N ALA A 245 -46.46 0.66 -2.72
CA ALA A 245 -47.81 1.02 -2.26
C ALA A 245 -48.74 -0.19 -1.99
N PRO A 246 -48.66 -1.32 -2.71
CA PRO A 246 -49.49 -2.50 -2.42
C PRO A 246 -49.08 -3.28 -1.16
N LEU A 247 -47.93 -2.98 -0.56
CA LEU A 247 -47.41 -3.68 0.62
C LEU A 247 -48.07 -3.18 1.90
N SER A 248 -48.09 -4.01 2.95
CA SER A 248 -48.57 -3.58 4.27
C SER A 248 -47.64 -2.53 4.90
N ASP A 249 -48.15 -1.74 5.83
CA ASP A 249 -47.38 -0.69 6.51
C ASP A 249 -46.07 -1.22 7.12
N ALA A 250 -46.11 -2.41 7.74
CA ALA A 250 -44.93 -3.07 8.30
C ALA A 250 -43.88 -3.45 7.24
N GLN A 251 -44.32 -3.86 6.05
CA GLN A 251 -43.43 -4.17 4.93
C GLN A 251 -42.84 -2.89 4.33
N GLN A 252 -43.64 -1.83 4.18
CA GLN A 252 -43.18 -0.55 3.66
C GLN A 252 -42.14 0.09 4.59
N GLU A 253 -42.36 0.06 5.91
CA GLU A 253 -41.39 0.56 6.89
C GLU A 253 -40.10 -0.27 6.85
N PHE A 254 -40.20 -1.60 6.77
CA PHE A 254 -39.04 -2.47 6.60
C PHE A 254 -38.22 -2.10 5.36
N LEU A 255 -38.86 -1.95 4.19
CA LEU A 255 -38.17 -1.56 2.96
C LEU A 255 -37.54 -0.18 3.08
N THR A 256 -38.27 0.78 3.64
CA THR A 256 -37.81 2.16 3.81
C THR A 256 -36.54 2.23 4.65
N VAL A 257 -36.49 1.48 5.75
CA VAL A 257 -35.37 1.48 6.70
C VAL A 257 -34.21 0.63 6.20
N MET A 258 -34.48 -0.61 5.79
CA MET A 258 -33.43 -1.53 5.35
C MET A 258 -32.88 -1.16 3.97
N GLY A 259 -33.64 -0.43 3.16
CA GLY A 259 -33.19 0.06 1.86
C GLY A 259 -32.06 1.09 1.92
N LEU A 260 -31.65 1.55 3.12
CA LEU A 260 -30.43 2.32 3.30
C LEU A 260 -29.17 1.43 3.34
N ALA A 261 -29.31 0.16 3.71
CA ALA A 261 -28.23 -0.82 3.69
C ALA A 261 -27.95 -1.27 2.25
N ASP A 262 -26.67 -1.36 1.89
CA ASP A 262 -26.26 -1.97 0.64
C ASP A 262 -26.44 -3.49 0.67
N GLU A 263 -26.01 -4.11 1.78
CA GLU A 263 -26.20 -5.52 2.08
C GLU A 263 -26.59 -5.64 3.56
N PHE A 264 -27.44 -6.60 3.86
CA PHE A 264 -27.90 -6.82 5.23
C PHE A 264 -28.19 -8.29 5.49
N THR A 265 -28.06 -8.69 6.75
CA THR A 265 -28.44 -10.01 7.24
C THR A 265 -29.79 -9.93 7.98
N VAL A 266 -30.36 -11.08 8.30
CA VAL A 266 -31.54 -11.14 9.19
C VAL A 266 -31.24 -10.49 10.54
N GLU A 267 -30.05 -10.71 11.09
CA GLU A 267 -29.62 -10.14 12.38
C GLU A 267 -29.56 -8.61 12.32
N MET A 268 -28.98 -8.07 11.25
CA MET A 268 -28.94 -6.63 11.02
C MET A 268 -30.36 -6.05 10.90
N ALA A 269 -31.25 -6.73 10.18
CA ALA A 269 -32.62 -6.29 10.02
C ALA A 269 -33.40 -6.29 11.34
N LEU A 270 -33.24 -7.32 12.18
CA LEU A 270 -33.81 -7.39 13.52
C LEU A 270 -33.31 -6.23 14.40
N PHE A 271 -32.00 -5.98 14.39
CA PHE A 271 -31.37 -4.93 15.19
C PHE A 271 -31.82 -3.53 14.78
N ILE A 272 -31.79 -3.23 13.47
CA ILE A 272 -32.06 -1.88 12.97
C ILE A 272 -33.55 -1.57 13.02
N THR A 273 -34.41 -2.48 12.56
CA THR A 273 -35.86 -2.23 12.57
C THR A 273 -36.42 -2.30 13.99
N GLY A 274 -35.81 -3.08 14.88
CA GLY A 274 -36.37 -3.40 16.21
C GLY A 274 -37.64 -4.25 16.14
N ASN A 275 -37.97 -4.78 14.96
CA ASN A 275 -39.17 -5.58 14.74
C ASN A 275 -38.81 -7.07 14.86
N PRO A 276 -39.37 -7.83 15.84
CA PRO A 276 -39.08 -9.26 15.99
C PRO A 276 -39.56 -10.10 14.80
N GLU A 277 -40.49 -9.59 13.99
CA GLU A 277 -41.01 -10.22 12.78
C GLU A 277 -40.19 -9.89 11.53
N ALA A 278 -39.12 -9.09 11.63
CA ALA A 278 -38.29 -8.68 10.48
C ALA A 278 -37.80 -9.86 9.62
N GLY A 279 -37.42 -10.98 10.26
CA GLY A 279 -37.04 -12.20 9.54
C GLY A 279 -38.19 -12.86 8.77
N GLN A 280 -39.41 -12.80 9.31
CA GLN A 280 -40.61 -13.32 8.63
C GLN A 280 -41.00 -12.42 7.44
N ILE A 281 -40.92 -11.10 7.63
CA ILE A 281 -41.14 -10.11 6.57
C ILE A 281 -40.14 -10.32 5.44
N LEU A 282 -38.85 -10.51 5.75
CA LEU A 282 -37.80 -10.78 4.77
C LEU A 282 -38.04 -12.09 4.01
N SER A 283 -38.42 -13.17 4.71
CA SER A 283 -38.74 -14.47 4.09
C SER A 283 -39.95 -14.38 3.17
N LEU A 284 -41.00 -13.67 3.59
CA LEU A 284 -42.20 -13.44 2.78
C LEU A 284 -41.86 -12.65 1.51
N MET A 285 -41.13 -11.55 1.66
CA MET A 285 -40.71 -10.71 0.53
C MET A 285 -39.78 -11.45 -0.43
N THR A 286 -38.86 -12.26 0.08
CA THR A 286 -37.99 -13.11 -0.75
C THR A 286 -38.80 -14.15 -1.52
N ARG A 287 -39.82 -14.78 -0.91
CA ARG A 287 -40.70 -15.77 -1.57
C ARG A 287 -41.63 -15.16 -2.61
N GLN A 288 -42.06 -13.93 -2.39
CA GLN A 288 -42.88 -13.16 -3.33
C GLN A 288 -42.02 -12.49 -4.42
N ASN A 289 -40.71 -12.77 -4.45
CA ASN A 289 -39.70 -12.17 -5.33
C ASN A 289 -39.74 -10.63 -5.34
N ALA A 290 -40.03 -10.03 -4.18
CA ALA A 290 -40.05 -8.60 -3.99
C ALA A 290 -38.62 -8.05 -3.91
N PHE A 291 -37.92 -7.91 -5.05
CA PHE A 291 -36.64 -7.18 -5.25
C PHE A 291 -35.48 -7.40 -4.27
N ILE A 292 -35.61 -8.31 -3.34
CA ILE A 292 -34.60 -8.73 -2.39
C ILE A 292 -33.99 -9.99 -2.96
N THR A 293 -32.69 -9.94 -3.22
CA THR A 293 -31.93 -11.06 -3.74
C THR A 293 -31.06 -11.61 -2.60
N PRO A 294 -31.19 -12.90 -2.25
CA PRO A 294 -30.21 -13.54 -1.38
C PRO A 294 -28.87 -13.63 -2.11
N LEU A 295 -27.79 -13.30 -1.41
CA LEU A 295 -26.44 -13.38 -1.94
C LEU A 295 -25.94 -14.83 -1.92
N PRO A 296 -24.87 -15.15 -2.67
CA PRO A 296 -24.35 -16.52 -2.75
C PRO A 296 -23.90 -17.14 -1.42
N ASP A 297 -23.65 -16.31 -0.40
CA ASP A 297 -23.30 -16.75 0.96
C ASP A 297 -24.49 -17.38 1.71
N GLY A 298 -25.71 -17.23 1.20
CA GLY A 298 -26.94 -17.79 1.77
C GLY A 298 -27.45 -17.10 3.04
N VAL A 299 -26.75 -16.06 3.52
CA VAL A 299 -27.06 -15.37 4.78
C VAL A 299 -27.28 -13.87 4.60
N SER A 300 -26.72 -13.28 3.54
CA SER A 300 -26.82 -11.87 3.24
C SER A 300 -27.85 -11.62 2.13
N PHE A 301 -28.47 -10.45 2.18
CA PHE A 301 -29.52 -10.02 1.29
C PHE A 301 -29.19 -8.65 0.72
N ARG A 302 -29.66 -8.39 -0.50
CA ARG A 302 -29.49 -7.11 -1.19
C ARG A 302 -30.79 -6.66 -1.83
N PHE A 303 -31.06 -5.36 -1.75
CA PHE A 303 -32.13 -4.74 -2.54
C PHE A 303 -31.68 -4.45 -3.97
N HIS A 304 -32.58 -4.64 -4.92
CA HIS A 304 -32.39 -4.16 -6.28
C HIS A 304 -32.17 -2.62 -6.28
N HIS A 305 -31.27 -2.10 -7.12
CA HIS A 305 -30.85 -0.69 -7.09
C HIS A 305 -32.01 0.33 -7.18
N MET A 306 -33.06 -0.01 -7.94
CA MET A 306 -34.26 0.85 -8.03
C MET A 306 -34.99 0.99 -6.70
N MET A 307 -35.04 -0.10 -5.92
CA MET A 307 -35.64 -0.10 -4.60
C MET A 307 -34.86 0.85 -3.70
N LYS A 308 -33.51 0.79 -3.71
CA LYS A 308 -32.64 1.65 -2.91
C LYS A 308 -32.95 3.15 -3.07
N GLU A 309 -33.13 3.62 -4.30
CA GLU A 309 -33.45 5.03 -4.56
C GLU A 309 -34.87 5.41 -4.11
N CYS A 310 -35.85 4.51 -4.29
CA CYS A 310 -37.22 4.74 -3.80
C CYS A 310 -37.28 4.73 -2.27
N THR A 311 -36.58 3.80 -1.61
CA THR A 311 -36.51 3.70 -0.15
C THR A 311 -35.75 4.86 0.47
N GLN A 312 -34.72 5.38 -0.20
CA GLN A 312 -34.05 6.62 0.23
C GLN A 312 -34.99 7.83 0.21
N ARG A 313 -35.85 7.96 -0.82
CA ARG A 313 -36.88 9.01 -0.87
C ARG A 313 -37.93 8.81 0.22
N ALA A 314 -38.42 7.58 0.39
CA ALA A 314 -39.38 7.25 1.45
C ALA A 314 -38.78 7.52 2.84
N PHE A 315 -37.50 7.21 3.05
CA PHE A 315 -36.81 7.46 4.31
C PHE A 315 -36.67 8.96 4.58
N ALA A 316 -36.40 9.75 3.54
CA ALA A 316 -36.33 11.21 3.65
C ALA A 316 -37.70 11.84 3.99
N MET A 317 -38.82 11.16 3.70
CA MET A 317 -40.17 11.58 4.08
C MET A 317 -40.56 11.19 5.51
N LEU A 318 -39.79 10.33 6.19
CA LEU A 318 -40.03 10.02 7.61
C LEU A 318 -39.78 11.26 8.48
N SER A 319 -40.40 11.29 9.67
CA SER A 319 -40.10 12.34 10.66
C SER A 319 -38.60 12.35 11.00
N HIS A 320 -38.06 13.54 11.28
CA HIS A 320 -36.65 13.68 11.64
C HIS A 320 -36.26 12.78 12.83
N GLU A 321 -37.14 12.62 13.81
CA GLU A 321 -36.93 11.73 14.96
C GLU A 321 -36.71 10.27 14.54
N LYS A 322 -37.58 9.72 13.68
CA LYS A 322 -37.41 8.36 13.14
C LYS A 322 -36.14 8.23 12.30
N GLN A 323 -35.83 9.23 11.47
CA GLN A 323 -34.61 9.21 10.66
C GLN A 323 -33.36 9.13 11.56
N THR A 324 -33.32 9.93 12.62
CA THR A 324 -32.22 9.95 13.59
C THR A 324 -32.12 8.62 14.33
N ASP A 325 -33.23 8.05 14.82
CA ASP A 325 -33.23 6.76 15.54
C ASP A 325 -32.65 5.63 14.67
N PHE A 326 -33.15 5.46 13.44
CA PHE A 326 -32.64 4.42 12.56
C PHE A 326 -31.17 4.64 12.19
N ARG A 327 -30.75 5.87 11.89
CA ARG A 327 -29.32 6.16 11.60
C ARG A 327 -28.42 5.85 12.78
N ASN A 328 -28.88 6.09 14.01
CA ASN A 328 -28.14 5.70 15.22
C ASN A 328 -28.01 4.18 15.36
N ARG A 329 -29.08 3.42 15.11
CA ARG A 329 -29.01 1.94 15.11
C ARG A 329 -28.08 1.41 14.02
N TYR A 330 -28.09 2.02 12.83
CA TYR A 330 -27.09 1.72 11.79
C TYR A 330 -25.65 1.95 12.30
N GLY A 331 -25.41 3.11 12.93
CA GLY A 331 -24.10 3.43 13.51
C GLY A 331 -23.65 2.39 14.55
N GLN A 332 -24.53 2.04 15.48
CA GLN A 332 -24.27 1.04 16.53
C GLN A 332 -23.97 -0.35 15.95
N TRP A 333 -24.74 -0.75 14.93
CA TRP A 333 -24.51 -2.01 14.23
C TRP A 333 -23.11 -2.02 13.60
N TYR A 334 -22.78 -1.04 12.76
CA TYR A 334 -21.47 -0.98 12.10
C TYR A 334 -20.31 -0.88 13.09
N GLU A 335 -20.48 -0.12 14.17
CA GLU A 335 -19.49 -0.02 15.25
C GLU A 335 -19.23 -1.38 15.91
N SER A 336 -20.29 -2.17 16.17
CA SER A 336 -20.15 -3.53 16.74
C SER A 336 -19.40 -4.50 15.83
N GLN A 337 -19.48 -4.27 14.51
CA GLN A 337 -18.81 -5.07 13.48
C GLN A 337 -17.41 -4.55 13.14
N GLY A 338 -16.90 -3.53 13.84
CA GLY A 338 -15.59 -2.91 13.56
C GLY A 338 -15.54 -2.06 12.28
N GLN A 339 -16.69 -1.78 11.67
CA GLN A 339 -16.82 -1.00 10.43
C GLN A 339 -16.89 0.51 10.76
N PHE A 340 -15.77 1.05 11.26
CA PHE A 340 -15.73 2.39 11.85
C PHE A 340 -16.06 3.53 10.86
N LEU A 341 -15.69 3.43 9.58
CA LEU A 341 -16.00 4.46 8.59
C LEU A 341 -17.50 4.52 8.28
N GLN A 342 -18.16 3.36 8.14
CA GLN A 342 -19.61 3.27 7.96
C GLN A 342 -20.34 3.77 9.22
N ALA A 343 -19.86 3.41 10.40
CA ALA A 343 -20.42 3.90 11.67
C ALA A 343 -20.34 5.43 11.78
N LEU A 344 -19.17 6.00 11.48
CA LEU A 344 -18.96 7.45 11.48
C LEU A 344 -19.88 8.17 10.49
N ALA A 345 -20.03 7.63 9.27
CA ALA A 345 -20.94 8.18 8.27
C ALA A 345 -22.42 8.16 8.73
N ALA A 346 -22.85 7.08 9.41
CA ALA A 346 -24.19 6.96 9.95
C ALA A 346 -24.43 7.95 11.10
N TYR A 347 -23.52 8.04 12.06
CA TYR A 347 -23.61 8.97 13.20
C TYR A 347 -23.57 10.43 12.76
N ASN A 348 -22.73 10.78 11.77
CA ASN A 348 -22.69 12.14 11.21
C ASN A 348 -24.03 12.52 10.57
N LYS A 349 -24.66 11.62 9.81
CA LYS A 349 -26.00 11.85 9.26
C LYS A 349 -27.09 11.92 10.34
N ALA A 350 -26.89 11.27 11.49
CA ALA A 350 -27.80 11.35 12.63
C ALA A 350 -27.58 12.60 13.49
N LEU A 351 -26.53 13.39 13.22
CA LEU A 351 -26.01 14.45 14.09
C LEU A 351 -25.66 13.95 15.50
N ASN A 352 -25.33 12.65 15.63
CA ASN A 352 -24.92 12.05 16.88
C ASN A 352 -23.41 12.14 17.04
N TYR A 353 -22.95 13.34 17.36
CA TYR A 353 -21.53 13.65 17.48
C TYR A 353 -20.82 12.87 18.59
N ASP A 354 -21.52 12.57 19.69
CA ASP A 354 -20.94 11.82 20.81
C ASP A 354 -20.55 10.40 20.41
N ALA A 355 -21.44 9.70 19.70
CA ALA A 355 -21.17 8.37 19.17
C ALA A 355 -20.11 8.38 18.06
N ALA A 356 -20.11 9.41 17.20
CA ALA A 356 -19.05 9.62 16.19
C ALA A 356 -17.66 9.75 16.83
N LEU A 357 -17.52 10.54 17.90
CA LEU A 357 -16.28 10.69 18.65
C LEU A 357 -15.86 9.39 19.35
N ALA A 358 -16.82 8.61 19.86
CA ALA A 358 -16.56 7.28 20.42
C ALA A 358 -15.90 6.34 19.41
N VAL A 359 -16.38 6.36 18.17
CA VAL A 359 -15.82 5.57 17.06
C VAL A 359 -14.40 6.04 16.72
N ILE A 360 -14.17 7.36 16.63
CA ILE A 360 -12.84 7.93 16.38
C ILE A 360 -11.83 7.47 17.45
N GLN A 361 -12.24 7.46 18.71
CA GLN A 361 -11.42 6.96 19.81
C GLN A 361 -11.09 5.46 19.66
N LYS A 362 -12.09 4.62 19.33
CA LYS A 362 -11.90 3.17 19.15
C LYS A 362 -11.00 2.83 17.97
N ASP A 363 -11.12 3.55 16.86
CA ASP A 363 -10.25 3.42 15.69
C ASP A 363 -8.80 3.87 15.99
N ALA A 364 -8.61 4.71 17.00
CA ALA A 364 -7.35 5.40 17.30
C ALA A 364 -6.79 6.20 16.10
N GLY A 365 -7.61 6.51 15.09
CA GLY A 365 -7.24 7.28 13.91
C GLY A 365 -6.52 6.48 12.81
N ILE A 366 -6.65 5.15 12.80
CA ILE A 366 -6.09 4.26 11.78
C ILE A 366 -6.91 4.35 10.49
N LEU A 367 -8.18 3.95 10.52
CA LEU A 367 -9.07 4.08 9.35
C LEU A 367 -9.43 5.54 9.09
N LEU A 368 -9.46 6.38 10.12
CA LEU A 368 -9.65 7.82 9.96
C LEU A 368 -8.61 8.46 9.01
N ALA A 369 -7.40 7.90 8.93
CA ALA A 369 -6.34 8.37 8.04
C ALA A 369 -6.71 8.24 6.55
N SER A 370 -7.67 7.38 6.20
CA SER A 370 -8.21 7.22 4.84
C SER A 370 -9.23 8.28 4.45
N LEU A 371 -9.73 9.07 5.41
CA LEU A 371 -10.61 10.19 5.12
C LEU A 371 -9.80 11.40 4.69
N SER A 372 -10.43 12.24 3.86
CA SER A 372 -9.85 13.53 3.52
C SER A 372 -9.86 14.45 4.75
N PRO A 373 -8.80 15.27 4.96
CA PRO A 373 -8.76 16.22 6.08
C PRO A 373 -9.99 17.13 6.12
N GLU A 374 -10.50 17.54 4.96
CA GLU A 374 -11.64 18.45 4.81
C GLU A 374 -12.92 17.85 5.40
N LYS A 375 -13.18 16.54 5.19
CA LYS A 375 -14.35 15.86 5.75
C LYS A 375 -14.33 15.87 7.28
N VAL A 376 -13.14 15.73 7.89
CA VAL A 376 -12.99 15.73 9.35
C VAL A 376 -13.02 17.15 9.92
N LEU A 377 -12.43 18.13 9.23
CA LEU A 377 -12.53 19.54 9.62
C LEU A 377 -13.98 20.02 9.59
N ALA A 378 -14.73 19.72 8.52
CA ALA A 378 -16.14 20.07 8.43
C ALA A 378 -16.98 19.45 9.57
N PHE A 379 -16.67 18.21 9.98
CA PHE A 379 -17.27 17.59 11.15
C PHE A 379 -16.95 18.37 12.45
N LEU A 380 -15.69 18.79 12.63
CA LEU A 380 -15.28 19.54 13.82
C LEU A 380 -15.91 20.93 13.88
N ASP A 381 -16.16 21.57 12.74
CA ASP A 381 -16.76 22.91 12.68
C ASP A 381 -18.25 22.92 13.07
N VAL A 382 -18.96 21.80 12.87
CA VAL A 382 -20.39 21.67 13.22
C VAL A 382 -20.63 20.93 14.55
N CYS A 383 -19.61 20.26 15.08
CA CYS A 383 -19.72 19.52 16.34
C CYS A 383 -19.76 20.49 17.53
N PRO A 384 -20.80 20.44 18.39
CA PRO A 384 -20.87 21.29 19.57
C PRO A 384 -19.67 21.09 20.51
N THR A 385 -19.07 22.19 20.97
CA THR A 385 -17.90 22.18 21.86
C THR A 385 -18.12 21.33 23.11
N GLU A 386 -19.29 21.40 23.73
CA GLU A 386 -19.61 20.61 24.93
C GLU A 386 -19.56 19.09 24.68
N ILE A 387 -19.91 18.64 23.47
CA ILE A 387 -19.81 17.21 23.11
C ILE A 387 -18.35 16.81 22.90
N LEU A 388 -17.54 17.68 22.29
CA LEU A 388 -16.09 17.47 22.18
C LEU A 388 -15.42 17.35 23.55
N LYS A 389 -15.80 18.22 24.50
CA LYS A 389 -15.30 18.19 25.89
C LYS A 389 -15.62 16.85 26.58
N ASN A 390 -16.79 16.26 26.33
CA ASN A 390 -17.17 14.97 26.91
C ASN A 390 -16.34 13.78 26.40
N ARG A 391 -15.52 13.96 25.36
CA ARG A 391 -14.72 12.89 24.72
C ARG A 391 -13.24 13.29 24.59
N PRO A 392 -12.50 13.50 25.69
CA PRO A 392 -11.13 14.03 25.65
C PRO A 392 -10.13 13.09 24.95
N LEU A 393 -10.35 11.78 25.00
CA LEU A 393 -9.52 10.80 24.28
C LEU A 393 -9.68 10.91 22.75
N ALA A 394 -10.88 11.24 22.26
CA ALA A 394 -11.10 11.49 20.84
C ALA A 394 -10.36 12.76 20.40
N LEU A 395 -10.30 13.80 21.25
CA LEU A 395 -9.50 15.01 20.98
C LEU A 395 -8.02 14.68 20.78
N LEU A 396 -7.43 13.82 21.63
CA LEU A 396 -6.04 13.39 21.48
C LEU A 396 -5.80 12.68 20.13
N VAL A 397 -6.71 11.78 19.72
CA VAL A 397 -6.63 11.12 18.41
C VAL A 397 -6.71 12.14 17.27
N LEU A 398 -7.64 13.09 17.35
CA LEU A 398 -7.83 14.14 16.35
C LEU A 398 -6.61 15.08 16.29
N MET A 399 -6.05 15.51 17.42
CA MET A 399 -4.82 16.30 17.49
C MET A 399 -3.68 15.62 16.73
N ARG A 400 -3.49 14.32 16.96
CA ARG A 400 -2.47 13.53 16.25
C ARG A 400 -2.73 13.45 14.74
N ARG A 401 -3.99 13.36 14.32
CA ARG A 401 -4.35 13.39 12.88
C ARG A 401 -4.13 14.75 12.24
N MET A 402 -4.45 15.83 12.95
CA MET A 402 -4.17 17.19 12.49
C MET A 402 -2.66 17.40 12.26
N PHE A 403 -1.80 16.85 13.12
CA PHE A 403 -0.35 16.83 12.87
C PHE A 403 0.00 16.12 11.55
N THR A 404 -0.47 14.89 11.35
CA THR A 404 -0.14 14.11 10.13
C THR A 404 -0.68 14.74 8.85
N TRP A 405 -1.77 15.50 8.93
CA TRP A 405 -2.33 16.28 7.82
C TRP A 405 -1.78 17.70 7.72
N HIS A 406 -0.75 18.04 8.51
CA HIS A 406 -0.12 19.37 8.56
C HIS A 406 -1.08 20.53 8.94
N GLN A 407 -2.18 20.22 9.65
CA GLN A 407 -3.17 21.17 10.17
C GLN A 407 -2.80 21.65 11.58
N ILE A 408 -1.58 22.20 11.73
CA ILE A 408 -1.03 22.61 13.03
C ILE A 408 -1.91 23.62 13.78
N PRO A 409 -2.50 24.65 13.14
CA PRO A 409 -3.39 25.58 13.85
C PRO A 409 -4.58 24.88 14.50
N LYS A 410 -5.23 23.96 13.79
CA LYS A 410 -6.37 23.20 14.32
C LYS A 410 -5.95 22.24 15.44
N MET A 411 -4.77 21.63 15.33
CA MET A 411 -4.19 20.83 16.42
C MET A 411 -4.06 21.64 17.72
N LEU A 412 -3.58 22.89 17.62
CA LEU A 412 -3.41 23.77 18.78
C LEU A 412 -4.74 24.24 19.37
N GLU A 413 -5.76 24.47 18.54
CA GLU A 413 -7.14 24.73 18.99
C GLU A 413 -7.69 23.55 19.80
N LEU A 414 -7.56 22.33 19.29
CA LEU A 414 -7.99 21.11 19.98
C LEU A 414 -7.20 20.87 21.28
N LYS A 415 -5.91 21.21 21.30
CA LYS A 415 -5.06 21.16 22.50
C LYS A 415 -5.57 22.12 23.58
N GLN A 416 -5.94 23.34 23.21
CA GLN A 416 -6.52 24.31 24.14
C GLN A 416 -7.84 23.79 24.70
N LEU A 417 -8.73 23.31 23.83
CA LEU A 417 -10.01 22.73 24.22
C LEU A 417 -9.84 21.56 25.21
N LEU A 418 -8.89 20.66 24.94
CA LEU A 418 -8.57 19.55 25.84
C LEU A 418 -8.07 20.06 27.20
N THR A 419 -7.22 21.09 27.22
CA THR A 419 -6.68 21.65 28.47
C THR A 419 -7.79 22.27 29.31
N ASP A 420 -8.69 23.02 28.68
CA ASP A 420 -9.85 23.63 29.35
C ASP A 420 -10.80 22.54 29.88
N THR A 421 -11.08 21.51 29.08
CA THR A 421 -11.87 20.33 29.49
C THR A 421 -11.30 19.68 30.75
N ILE A 422 -10.00 19.41 30.75
CA ILE A 422 -9.31 18.78 31.88
C ILE A 422 -9.46 19.67 33.13
N ALA A 423 -9.33 20.99 32.99
CA ALA A 423 -9.41 21.92 34.13
C ALA A 423 -10.84 22.04 34.70
N GLU A 424 -11.85 22.08 33.83
CA GLU A 424 -13.26 22.29 34.20
C GLU A 424 -13.95 21.03 34.76
N ASP A 425 -13.55 19.83 34.30
CA ASP A 425 -14.21 18.59 34.70
C ASP A 425 -13.75 18.12 36.09
N ASN A 426 -14.60 18.35 37.10
CA ASN A 426 -14.37 17.93 38.48
C ASN A 426 -14.69 16.45 38.75
N THR A 427 -15.21 15.72 37.76
CA THR A 427 -15.58 14.29 37.89
C THR A 427 -14.42 13.36 37.53
N LEU A 428 -13.43 13.84 36.78
CA LEU A 428 -12.22 13.07 36.45
C LEU A 428 -11.40 12.74 37.69
N SER A 429 -11.01 11.47 37.82
CA SER A 429 -10.02 11.06 38.81
C SER A 429 -8.70 11.79 38.57
N GLU A 430 -7.91 11.97 39.64
CA GLU A 430 -6.59 12.61 39.53
C GLU A 430 -5.68 11.85 38.55
N ASP A 431 -5.76 10.52 38.54
CA ASP A 431 -5.00 9.68 37.61
C ASP A 431 -5.42 9.89 36.17
N GLU A 432 -6.72 9.98 35.86
CA GLU A 432 -7.15 10.20 34.48
C GLU A 432 -6.82 11.62 34.00
N ARG A 433 -6.91 12.62 34.88
CA ARG A 433 -6.45 13.99 34.62
C ARG A 433 -4.97 14.02 34.22
N LYS A 434 -4.13 13.30 34.98
CA LYS A 434 -2.69 13.16 34.69
C LYS A 434 -2.44 12.38 33.40
N ASN A 435 -3.19 11.30 33.14
CA ASN A 435 -3.07 10.51 31.91
C ASN A 435 -3.38 11.35 30.66
N LEU A 436 -4.50 12.09 30.66
CA LEU A 436 -4.89 12.95 29.53
C LEU A 436 -3.87 14.07 29.29
N SER A 437 -3.40 14.72 30.35
CA SER A 437 -2.36 15.76 30.24
C SER A 437 -1.04 15.19 29.73
N GLY A 438 -0.61 14.04 30.24
CA GLY A 438 0.62 13.41 29.79
C GLY A 438 0.55 12.90 28.35
N GLU A 439 -0.60 12.37 27.93
CA GLU A 439 -0.82 11.95 26.55
C GLU A 439 -0.88 13.15 25.59
N CYS A 440 -1.39 14.30 26.05
CA CYS A 440 -1.29 15.57 25.34
C CYS A 440 0.18 15.97 25.13
N ASP A 441 1.02 15.92 26.18
CA ASP A 441 2.46 16.22 26.07
C ASP A 441 3.15 15.29 25.06
N LEU A 442 2.80 14.00 25.07
CA LEU A 442 3.30 13.01 24.12
C LEU A 442 2.93 13.36 22.66
N ILE A 443 1.70 13.80 22.40
CA ILE A 443 1.31 14.24 21.04
C ILE A 443 1.99 15.55 20.66
N MET A 444 2.16 16.47 21.61
CA MET A 444 2.88 17.72 21.37
C MET A 444 4.35 17.49 21.03
N SER A 445 4.96 16.37 21.46
CA SER A 445 6.35 16.06 21.14
C SER A 445 6.60 15.90 19.64
N PHE A 446 5.59 15.55 18.85
CA PHE A 446 5.71 15.49 17.38
C PHE A 446 6.02 16.85 16.74
N LEU A 447 5.65 17.97 17.37
CA LEU A 447 6.03 19.31 16.88
C LEU A 447 7.51 19.60 17.07
N MET A 448 8.17 18.85 17.96
CA MET A 448 9.61 18.90 18.19
C MET A 448 10.35 17.86 17.35
N TYR A 449 9.71 17.27 16.33
CA TYR A 449 10.32 16.21 15.54
C TYR A 449 11.71 16.61 15.01
N ASN A 450 12.61 15.63 15.04
CA ASN A 450 14.06 15.73 14.84
C ASN A 450 14.82 16.39 16.03
N ASP A 451 14.21 17.21 16.88
CA ASP A 451 14.82 17.73 18.11
C ASP A 451 14.70 16.74 19.30
N ILE A 452 15.68 15.84 19.45
CA ILE A 452 15.67 14.84 20.54
C ILE A 452 15.54 15.49 21.92
N THR A 453 16.23 16.59 22.18
CA THR A 453 16.19 17.28 23.48
C THR A 453 14.80 17.85 23.73
N GLY A 454 14.21 18.53 22.74
CA GLY A 454 12.85 19.06 22.83
C GLY A 454 11.79 17.97 23.01
N MET A 455 11.91 16.87 22.26
CA MET A 455 11.05 15.69 22.41
C MET A 455 11.19 15.05 23.79
N SER A 456 12.42 14.91 24.29
CA SER A 456 12.74 14.31 25.59
C SER A 456 12.06 15.02 26.75
N VAL A 457 12.03 16.36 26.75
CA VAL A 457 11.34 17.14 27.78
C VAL A 457 9.87 16.71 27.88
N LEU A 458 9.18 16.63 26.74
CA LEU A 458 7.77 16.26 26.68
C LEU A 458 7.54 14.78 27.00
N HIS A 459 8.41 13.88 26.52
CA HIS A 459 8.34 12.46 26.86
C HIS A 459 8.52 12.20 28.36
N ARG A 460 9.42 12.94 29.03
CA ARG A 460 9.63 12.82 30.49
C ARG A 460 8.45 13.38 31.27
N GLN A 461 7.91 14.52 30.85
CA GLN A 461 6.69 15.08 31.44
C GLN A 461 5.52 14.08 31.32
N ALA A 462 5.28 13.55 30.12
CA ALA A 462 4.29 12.51 29.89
C ALA A 462 4.52 11.28 30.78
N SER A 463 5.74 10.74 30.78
CA SER A 463 6.12 9.57 31.58
C SER A 463 5.99 9.77 33.08
N SER A 464 6.16 10.99 33.60
CA SER A 464 5.99 11.29 35.03
C SER A 464 4.51 11.40 35.45
N LYS A 465 3.63 11.74 34.50
CA LYS A 465 2.19 11.93 34.75
C LYS A 465 1.42 10.62 34.53
N MET A 466 1.77 9.86 33.51
CA MET A 466 0.96 8.74 33.03
C MET A 466 1.13 7.47 33.87
N THR A 467 0.00 6.86 34.22
CA THR A 467 -0.09 5.58 34.94
C THR A 467 -0.41 4.41 34.00
N ARG A 468 -0.90 4.69 32.80
CA ARG A 468 -1.14 3.71 31.72
C ARG A 468 -0.44 4.14 30.43
N PRO A 469 -0.19 3.21 29.49
CA PRO A 469 0.25 3.58 28.15
C PRO A 469 -0.76 4.47 27.40
N ALA A 470 -0.25 5.21 26.42
CA ALA A 470 -1.04 6.06 25.53
C ALA A 470 -2.06 5.23 24.74
N ILE A 471 -3.27 5.77 24.56
CA ILE A 471 -4.32 5.15 23.73
C ILE A 471 -4.17 5.58 22.28
N SER A 472 -3.76 6.83 22.08
CA SER A 472 -3.55 7.48 20.79
C SER A 472 -2.35 6.95 20.02
N ILE A 473 -1.39 6.29 20.67
CA ILE A 473 -0.24 5.65 20.01
C ILE A 473 -0.24 4.16 20.31
N ARG A 474 -0.50 3.35 19.28
CA ARG A 474 -0.37 1.89 19.35
C ARG A 474 1.06 1.46 19.02
N LYS A 475 1.47 0.31 19.56
CA LYS A 475 2.75 -0.35 19.24
C LYS A 475 2.91 -0.68 17.75
N THR A 476 1.78 -0.81 17.05
CA THR A 476 1.68 -1.06 15.61
C THR A 476 1.79 0.26 14.83
N GLY A 477 2.91 0.49 14.16
CA GLY A 477 3.17 1.70 13.37
C GLY A 477 4.64 1.81 12.99
N SER A 478 4.97 2.77 12.13
CA SER A 478 6.38 3.06 11.80
C SER A 478 6.93 4.15 12.70
N TRP A 479 7.97 3.81 13.46
CA TRP A 479 8.73 4.76 14.26
C TRP A 479 9.75 5.54 13.43
N THR A 480 10.35 4.91 12.41
CA THR A 480 11.39 5.50 11.57
C THR A 480 10.84 6.35 10.42
N PHE A 481 9.51 6.43 10.28
CA PHE A 481 8.82 7.08 9.15
C PHE A 481 9.25 6.54 7.76
N GLY A 482 9.84 5.34 7.70
CA GLY A 482 10.40 4.78 6.47
C GLY A 482 11.88 5.10 6.24
N SER A 483 12.54 5.84 7.14
CA SER A 483 13.99 6.08 7.06
C SER A 483 14.77 4.77 7.26
N PRO A 484 15.85 4.55 6.49
CA PRO A 484 16.75 3.42 6.69
C PRO A 484 17.79 3.64 7.81
N SER A 485 17.86 4.83 8.40
CA SER A 485 18.84 5.17 9.44
C SER A 485 18.24 6.09 10.50
N VAL A 486 18.53 5.80 11.78
CA VAL A 486 18.06 6.60 12.92
C VAL A 486 18.95 7.84 13.07
N LEU A 487 20.25 7.69 12.96
CA LEU A 487 21.20 8.80 13.03
C LEU A 487 20.95 9.83 11.92
N MET A 488 20.62 9.40 10.70
CA MET A 488 20.23 10.33 9.63
C MET A 488 18.97 11.13 9.95
N MET A 489 18.04 10.57 10.74
CA MET A 489 16.82 11.27 11.14
C MET A 489 17.06 12.34 12.19
N PHE A 490 18.07 12.17 13.04
CA PHE A 490 18.19 12.90 14.30
C PHE A 490 19.47 13.70 14.49
N HIS A 491 20.51 13.50 13.66
CA HIS A 491 21.71 14.33 13.73
C HIS A 491 21.49 15.69 13.05
N ARG A 492 21.47 16.76 13.84
CA ARG A 492 21.00 18.08 13.40
C ARG A 492 22.10 19.08 13.13
N ARG A 493 23.23 19.00 13.84
CA ARG A 493 24.30 20.00 13.78
C ARG A 493 25.66 19.39 14.03
N SER A 494 26.63 19.85 13.24
CA SER A 494 28.04 19.53 13.43
C SER A 494 28.52 19.88 14.85
N GLY A 495 29.23 18.96 15.49
CA GLY A 495 29.82 19.08 16.81
C GLY A 495 28.84 18.79 17.97
N THR A 496 27.67 18.23 17.68
CA THR A 496 26.65 17.95 18.71
C THR A 496 26.31 16.47 18.88
N LEU A 497 27.01 15.57 18.17
CA LEU A 497 26.71 14.13 18.18
C LEU A 497 26.63 13.52 19.57
N ASP A 498 27.64 13.73 20.43
CA ASP A 498 27.68 13.12 21.77
C ASP A 498 26.50 13.58 22.64
N ALA A 499 26.08 14.85 22.51
CA ALA A 499 24.94 15.40 23.23
C ALA A 499 23.62 14.80 22.71
N GLU A 500 23.49 14.63 21.39
CA GLU A 500 22.32 14.00 20.76
C GLU A 500 22.20 12.52 21.13
N LEU A 501 23.30 11.75 21.10
CA LEU A 501 23.34 10.36 21.54
C LEU A 501 22.95 10.23 23.01
N THR A 502 23.52 11.07 23.88
CA THR A 502 23.18 11.09 25.30
C THR A 502 21.69 11.41 25.50
N ALA A 503 21.17 12.43 24.82
CA ALA A 503 19.77 12.80 24.89
C ALA A 503 18.85 11.65 24.43
N MET A 504 19.20 10.92 23.37
CA MET A 504 18.45 9.76 22.89
C MET A 504 18.44 8.64 23.92
N ASN A 505 19.61 8.25 24.43
CA ASN A 505 19.76 7.19 25.42
C ASN A 505 18.96 7.47 26.71
N GLU A 506 18.93 8.71 27.17
CA GLU A 506 18.15 9.07 28.36
C GLU A 506 16.65 9.25 28.07
N CYS A 507 16.26 9.62 26.85
CA CYS A 507 14.88 9.86 26.46
C CYS A 507 14.08 8.57 26.26
N MET A 508 14.65 7.61 25.52
CA MET A 508 13.92 6.44 25.03
C MET A 508 13.29 5.57 26.12
N PRO A 509 13.91 5.33 27.30
CA PRO A 509 13.25 4.59 28.38
C PRO A 509 11.92 5.19 28.84
N HIS A 510 11.81 6.52 28.86
CA HIS A 510 10.56 7.22 29.18
C HIS A 510 9.51 7.04 28.09
N TYR A 511 9.93 7.11 26.82
CA TYR A 511 9.06 6.87 25.67
C TYR A 511 8.54 5.44 25.63
N TYR A 512 9.39 4.43 25.90
CA TYR A 512 8.99 3.03 25.91
C TYR A 512 7.93 2.72 26.95
N ARG A 513 8.05 3.31 28.15
CA ARG A 513 7.08 3.16 29.23
C ARG A 513 5.68 3.60 28.80
N ILE A 514 5.57 4.73 28.11
CA ILE A 514 4.27 5.31 27.72
C ILE A 514 3.72 4.79 26.39
N THR A 515 4.53 4.08 25.59
CA THR A 515 4.13 3.57 24.25
C THR A 515 4.16 2.04 24.10
N GLN A 516 4.38 1.30 25.19
CA GLN A 516 4.56 -0.16 25.17
C GLN A 516 5.72 -0.64 24.27
N GLY A 517 6.85 0.09 24.30
CA GLY A 517 8.06 -0.28 23.58
C GLY A 517 8.01 -0.02 22.07
N HIS A 518 7.20 0.94 21.60
CA HIS A 518 7.25 1.40 20.22
C HIS A 518 8.64 2.00 19.91
N GLY A 519 9.28 1.59 18.81
CA GLY A 519 10.62 2.04 18.43
C GLY A 519 11.76 1.47 19.28
N GLN A 520 11.53 0.39 20.04
CA GLN A 520 12.56 -0.18 20.91
C GLN A 520 13.85 -0.51 20.16
N GLY A 521 14.99 -0.12 20.73
CA GLY A 521 16.33 -0.31 20.17
C GLY A 521 16.83 0.86 19.31
N ALA A 522 16.03 1.91 19.12
CA ALA A 522 16.44 3.07 18.33
C ALA A 522 17.68 3.78 18.89
N GLU A 523 17.80 3.90 20.22
CA GLU A 523 18.97 4.47 20.90
C GLU A 523 20.22 3.62 20.67
N LEU A 524 20.11 2.30 20.79
CA LEU A 524 21.22 1.37 20.57
C LEU A 524 21.68 1.41 19.11
N LEU A 525 20.72 1.42 18.18
CA LEU A 525 21.01 1.52 16.76
C LEU A 525 21.66 2.86 16.40
N MET A 526 21.17 3.98 16.94
CA MET A 526 21.77 5.30 16.70
C MET A 526 23.21 5.35 17.21
N ASN A 527 23.51 4.76 18.37
CA ASN A 527 24.89 4.62 18.88
C ASN A 527 25.74 3.76 17.93
N ALA A 528 25.19 2.65 17.42
CA ALA A 528 25.89 1.76 16.48
C ALA A 528 26.23 2.47 15.16
N GLU A 529 25.28 3.25 14.63
CA GLU A 529 25.47 4.06 13.42
C GLU A 529 26.52 5.15 13.63
N ALA A 530 26.53 5.80 14.80
CA ALA A 530 27.51 6.82 15.13
C ALA A 530 28.93 6.23 15.24
N ALA A 531 29.09 5.12 15.97
CA ALA A 531 30.35 4.38 16.06
C ALA A 531 30.84 3.96 14.67
N PHE A 532 29.92 3.49 13.81
CA PHE A 532 30.24 3.18 12.42
C PHE A 532 30.73 4.41 11.66
N MET A 533 30.01 5.55 11.70
CA MET A 533 30.40 6.79 11.02
C MET A 533 31.79 7.29 11.45
N GLN A 534 32.18 7.04 12.70
CA GLN A 534 33.50 7.38 13.25
C GLN A 534 34.61 6.36 12.93
N GLY A 535 34.28 5.26 12.25
CA GLY A 535 35.21 4.19 11.90
C GLY A 535 35.54 3.22 13.05
N ASN A 536 34.72 3.20 14.12
CA ASN A 536 34.85 2.29 15.26
C ASN A 536 34.04 1.01 15.00
N PHE A 537 34.51 0.21 14.02
CA PHE A 537 33.73 -0.90 13.46
C PHE A 537 33.37 -2.00 14.47
N SER A 538 34.28 -2.34 15.39
CA SER A 538 34.02 -3.37 16.40
C SER A 538 32.91 -2.96 17.37
N ASP A 539 32.91 -1.70 17.82
CA ASP A 539 31.87 -1.17 18.70
C ASP A 539 30.53 -1.09 17.99
N ALA A 540 30.54 -0.66 16.71
CA ALA A 540 29.36 -0.68 15.86
C ALA A 540 28.76 -2.09 15.71
N GLN A 541 29.60 -3.12 15.48
CA GLN A 541 29.16 -4.50 15.39
C GLN A 541 28.55 -4.99 16.71
N ILE A 542 29.19 -4.70 17.85
CA ILE A 542 28.70 -5.11 19.17
C ILE A 542 27.32 -4.48 19.44
N LEU A 543 27.17 -3.18 19.22
CA LEU A 543 25.92 -2.46 19.44
C LEU A 543 24.81 -2.94 18.48
N LEU A 544 25.16 -3.27 17.24
CA LEU A 544 24.24 -3.84 16.27
C LEU A 544 23.70 -5.21 16.73
N GLU A 545 24.56 -6.11 17.21
CA GLU A 545 24.14 -7.42 17.76
C GLU A 545 23.30 -7.27 19.03
N GLN A 546 23.65 -6.31 19.90
CA GLN A 546 22.83 -5.96 21.07
C GLN A 546 21.45 -5.43 20.66
N THR A 547 21.37 -4.66 19.58
CA THR A 547 20.10 -4.15 19.05
C THR A 547 19.24 -5.31 18.54
N TYR A 548 19.80 -6.22 17.72
CA TYR A 548 19.08 -7.40 17.24
C TYR A 548 18.54 -8.26 18.40
N SER A 549 19.35 -8.52 19.42
CA SER A 549 18.95 -9.27 20.62
C SER A 549 17.79 -8.57 21.36
N THR A 550 17.85 -7.24 21.47
CA THR A 550 16.83 -6.42 22.15
C THR A 550 15.48 -6.46 21.44
N ILE A 551 15.47 -6.46 20.10
CA ILE A 551 14.23 -6.38 19.31
C ILE A 551 13.64 -7.74 18.92
N ALA A 552 14.39 -8.84 19.10
CA ALA A 552 14.05 -10.19 18.63
C ALA A 552 12.65 -10.68 19.04
N SER A 553 12.12 -10.21 20.18
CA SER A 553 10.82 -10.63 20.72
C SER A 553 9.72 -9.56 20.65
N ASN A 554 9.99 -8.37 20.08
CA ASN A 554 9.11 -7.21 20.27
C ASN A 554 8.45 -6.64 19.00
N GLY A 555 8.62 -7.29 17.85
CA GLY A 555 7.89 -7.02 16.61
C GLY A 555 8.27 -5.71 15.89
N GLN A 556 9.42 -5.10 16.22
CA GLN A 556 9.90 -3.83 15.66
C GLN A 556 10.59 -4.02 14.29
N HIS A 557 9.81 -4.39 13.26
CA HIS A 557 10.32 -4.66 11.92
C HIS A 557 11.07 -3.48 11.30
N ASN A 558 10.60 -2.24 11.52
CA ASN A 558 11.27 -1.04 11.00
C ASN A 558 12.70 -0.89 11.55
N ILE A 559 12.89 -1.14 12.85
CA ILE A 559 14.22 -1.07 13.48
C ILE A 559 15.12 -2.18 12.93
N SER A 560 14.59 -3.40 12.75
CA SER A 560 15.33 -4.50 12.14
C SER A 560 15.80 -4.16 10.72
N LEU A 561 14.98 -3.48 9.91
CA LEU A 561 15.37 -3.07 8.56
C LEU A 561 16.44 -1.96 8.57
N CYS A 562 16.42 -1.07 9.55
CA CYS A 562 17.52 -0.11 9.75
C CYS A 562 18.80 -0.80 10.24
N CYS A 563 18.69 -1.83 11.08
CA CYS A 563 19.83 -2.69 11.42
C CYS A 563 20.42 -3.34 10.16
N ASP A 564 19.58 -3.83 9.25
CA ASP A 564 20.03 -4.41 7.98
C ASP A 564 20.74 -3.38 7.09
N PHE A 565 20.29 -2.11 7.10
CA PHE A 565 20.98 -1.00 6.42
C PHE A 565 22.40 -0.78 6.97
N LEU A 566 22.55 -0.74 8.30
CA LEU A 566 23.86 -0.62 8.94
C LEU A 566 24.72 -1.87 8.68
N ALA A 567 24.16 -3.07 8.81
CA ALA A 567 24.85 -4.34 8.58
C ALA A 567 25.42 -4.43 7.15
N ALA A 568 24.63 -4.01 6.15
CA ALA A 568 25.08 -3.97 4.76
C ALA A 568 26.32 -3.10 4.59
N ARG A 569 26.31 -1.90 5.16
CA ARG A 569 27.43 -0.94 5.08
C ARG A 569 28.64 -1.43 5.87
N LEU A 570 28.42 -1.94 7.09
CA LEU A 570 29.48 -2.46 7.96
C LEU A 570 30.18 -3.70 7.36
N SER A 571 29.46 -4.54 6.61
CA SER A 571 30.03 -5.69 5.89
C SER A 571 31.09 -5.31 4.85
N LEU A 572 31.12 -4.05 4.40
CA LEU A 572 32.16 -3.54 3.51
C LEU A 572 33.50 -3.26 4.21
N PHE A 573 33.51 -3.31 5.55
CA PHE A 573 34.68 -3.03 6.38
C PHE A 573 35.09 -4.22 7.25
N GLN A 574 34.14 -5.09 7.63
CA GLN A 574 34.38 -6.27 8.45
C GLN A 574 33.78 -7.53 7.81
N GLU A 575 34.63 -8.49 7.44
CA GLU A 575 34.19 -9.76 6.83
C GLU A 575 33.37 -10.65 7.80
N SER A 576 33.46 -10.41 9.11
CA SER A 576 32.70 -11.11 10.17
C SER A 576 31.21 -10.75 10.19
N VAL A 577 30.82 -9.60 9.63
CA VAL A 577 29.45 -9.10 9.69
C VAL A 577 28.60 -9.84 8.66
N THR A 578 27.63 -10.59 9.14
CA THR A 578 26.64 -11.26 8.29
C THR A 578 25.52 -10.29 7.94
N PHE A 579 25.45 -9.89 6.68
CA PHE A 579 24.30 -9.25 6.07
C PHE A 579 23.52 -10.28 5.24
N VAL A 580 22.22 -10.03 4.98
CA VAL A 580 21.34 -10.94 4.24
C VAL A 580 21.95 -11.27 2.87
N LYS A 581 22.42 -12.52 2.71
CA LYS A 581 23.14 -12.96 1.50
C LYS A 581 22.23 -13.28 0.33
N ASN A 582 20.94 -13.54 0.58
CA ASN A 582 19.93 -13.79 -0.43
C ASN A 582 18.80 -12.76 -0.35
N PRO A 583 18.99 -11.56 -0.94
CA PRO A 583 17.97 -10.51 -0.97
C PRO A 583 16.63 -10.98 -1.50
N GLU A 584 16.61 -11.86 -2.50
CA GLU A 584 15.40 -12.25 -3.20
C GLU A 584 14.42 -12.98 -2.29
N VAL A 585 14.94 -13.89 -1.45
CA VAL A 585 14.13 -14.60 -0.45
C VAL A 585 13.53 -13.63 0.56
N LYS A 586 14.37 -12.73 1.11
CA LYS A 586 13.90 -11.77 2.11
C LYS A 586 12.90 -10.77 1.52
N ARG A 587 13.13 -10.34 0.28
CA ARG A 587 12.20 -9.50 -0.46
C ARG A 587 10.85 -10.19 -0.64
N LYS A 588 10.84 -11.48 -0.99
CA LYS A 588 9.61 -12.28 -1.10
C LYS A 588 8.87 -12.42 0.23
N GLU A 589 9.59 -12.63 1.33
CA GLU A 589 8.99 -12.61 2.68
C GLU A 589 8.35 -11.26 2.98
N LEU A 590 9.04 -10.15 2.73
CA LEU A 590 8.50 -8.80 2.97
C LEU A 590 7.29 -8.48 2.08
N LEU A 591 7.29 -8.95 0.82
CA LEU A 591 6.15 -8.84 -0.09
C LEU A 591 4.89 -9.51 0.46
N SER A 592 5.05 -10.69 1.08
CA SER A 592 3.95 -11.43 1.71
C SER A 592 3.37 -10.73 2.95
N LEU A 593 4.09 -9.76 3.53
CA LEU A 593 3.61 -8.95 4.66
C LEU A 593 2.83 -7.70 4.20
N HIS A 594 2.78 -7.45 2.89
CA HIS A 594 2.00 -6.38 2.26
C HIS A 594 2.22 -4.98 2.86
N ASN A 595 3.45 -4.70 3.29
CA ASN A 595 3.86 -3.41 3.83
C ASN A 595 4.89 -2.74 2.92
N MET A 596 4.42 -1.79 2.12
CA MET A 596 5.26 -1.05 1.17
C MET A 596 6.41 -0.30 1.83
N MET A 597 6.17 0.25 3.01
CA MET A 597 7.21 1.00 3.72
C MET A 597 8.39 0.09 4.07
N TRP A 598 8.11 -1.13 4.53
CA TRP A 598 9.17 -2.12 4.82
C TRP A 598 9.95 -2.51 3.57
N LEU A 599 9.23 -2.74 2.47
CA LEU A 599 9.88 -3.04 1.20
C LEU A 599 10.73 -1.88 0.70
N ASN A 600 10.27 -0.64 0.84
CA ASN A 600 11.02 0.54 0.42
C ASN A 600 12.30 0.73 1.24
N ILE A 601 12.25 0.52 2.57
CA ILE A 601 13.46 0.52 3.41
C ILE A 601 14.42 -0.57 2.92
N PHE A 602 13.92 -1.79 2.71
CA PHE A 602 14.71 -2.92 2.23
C PHE A 602 15.36 -2.63 0.86
N ASP A 603 14.58 -2.19 -0.13
CA ASP A 603 15.07 -1.87 -1.47
C ASP A 603 16.08 -0.70 -1.41
N SER A 604 15.93 0.26 -0.49
CA SER A 604 16.90 1.34 -0.27
C SER A 604 18.25 0.83 0.25
N THR A 605 18.24 -0.18 1.12
CA THR A 605 19.47 -0.84 1.62
C THR A 605 20.27 -1.46 0.50
N TYR A 606 19.61 -2.25 -0.35
CA TYR A 606 20.30 -2.89 -1.47
C TYR A 606 20.66 -1.91 -2.58
N ALA A 607 19.86 -0.86 -2.79
CA ALA A 607 20.22 0.21 -3.72
C ALA A 607 21.52 0.91 -3.32
N TYR A 608 21.64 1.30 -2.05
CA TYR A 608 22.85 1.93 -1.53
C TYR A 608 24.03 0.96 -1.57
N TYR A 609 23.86 -0.27 -1.06
CA TYR A 609 24.92 -1.29 -1.05
C TYR A 609 25.47 -1.60 -2.45
N TYR A 610 24.60 -1.88 -3.43
CA TYR A 610 25.04 -2.18 -4.79
C TYR A 610 25.63 -0.97 -5.51
N ALA A 611 25.16 0.25 -5.23
CA ALA A 611 25.79 1.46 -5.73
C ALA A 611 27.22 1.64 -5.19
N LEU A 612 27.45 1.34 -3.91
CA LEU A 612 28.77 1.41 -3.27
C LEU A 612 29.76 0.38 -3.85
N ILE A 613 29.33 -0.88 -4.06
CA ILE A 613 30.18 -1.91 -4.66
C ILE A 613 30.22 -1.87 -6.19
N ARG A 614 29.64 -0.85 -6.82
CA ARG A 614 29.65 -0.58 -8.26
C ARG A 614 29.00 -1.69 -9.11
N MET A 615 27.83 -2.17 -8.68
CA MET A 615 27.01 -3.16 -9.39
C MET A 615 25.62 -2.58 -9.72
N PRO A 616 25.53 -1.56 -10.59
CA PRO A 616 24.28 -0.87 -10.89
C PRO A 616 23.18 -1.78 -11.46
N GLU A 617 23.56 -2.90 -12.08
CA GLU A 617 22.63 -3.90 -12.62
C GLU A 617 21.84 -4.68 -11.56
N LYS A 618 22.37 -4.79 -10.34
CA LYS A 618 21.71 -5.46 -9.21
C LYS A 618 20.86 -4.52 -8.34
N ILE A 619 20.88 -3.22 -8.63
CA ILE A 619 20.11 -2.22 -7.88
C ILE A 619 18.60 -2.50 -8.09
N PRO A 620 17.78 -2.48 -7.03
CA PRO A 620 16.33 -2.62 -7.13
C PRO A 620 15.71 -1.59 -8.10
N ALA A 621 14.72 -2.02 -8.87
CA ALA A 621 14.15 -1.24 -9.99
C ALA A 621 13.69 0.16 -9.58
N LEU A 622 13.10 0.31 -8.38
CA LEU A 622 12.66 1.59 -7.84
C LEU A 622 13.76 2.66 -7.88
N PHE A 623 14.98 2.29 -7.50
CA PHE A 623 16.13 3.20 -7.49
C PHE A 623 16.93 3.17 -8.80
N LYS A 624 17.03 1.99 -9.44
CA LYS A 624 17.79 1.81 -10.69
C LYS A 624 17.21 2.66 -11.83
N ASP A 625 15.88 2.72 -11.91
CA ASP A 625 15.14 3.40 -12.97
C ASP A 625 14.64 4.80 -12.55
N HIS A 626 15.04 5.26 -11.36
CA HIS A 626 14.73 6.57 -10.77
C HIS A 626 13.25 6.89 -10.60
N MET A 627 12.53 5.97 -9.97
CA MET A 627 11.07 5.97 -9.88
C MET A 627 10.56 6.44 -8.50
N LEU A 628 11.39 7.13 -7.70
CA LEU A 628 10.98 7.62 -6.37
C LEU A 628 9.75 8.53 -6.40
N SER A 629 9.48 9.22 -7.50
CA SER A 629 8.26 10.04 -7.67
C SER A 629 6.97 9.23 -7.74
N THR A 630 7.05 7.91 -7.93
CA THR A 630 5.89 7.01 -7.99
C THR A 630 5.47 6.45 -6.63
N VAL A 631 6.26 6.72 -5.59
CA VAL A 631 6.05 6.27 -4.22
C VAL A 631 5.71 7.48 -3.33
N SER A 632 4.69 7.33 -2.50
CA SER A 632 4.32 8.33 -1.50
C SER A 632 5.10 8.10 -0.19
N PHE A 633 6.30 8.67 -0.11
CA PHE A 633 7.08 8.68 1.13
C PHE A 633 6.51 9.67 2.16
N LEU A 634 6.63 9.33 3.45
CA LEU A 634 6.41 10.30 4.51
C LEU A 634 7.46 11.42 4.40
N SER A 635 7.04 12.67 4.57
CA SER A 635 7.88 13.86 4.38
C SER A 635 9.27 13.76 5.06
N PRO A 636 9.39 13.28 6.32
CA PRO A 636 10.69 13.13 6.97
C PRO A 636 11.69 12.17 6.30
N CYS A 637 11.20 11.17 5.57
CA CYS A 637 12.02 10.10 4.98
C CYS A 637 12.59 10.49 3.60
N ARG A 638 11.92 11.40 2.89
CA ARG A 638 12.22 11.71 1.49
C ARG A 638 13.69 12.11 1.25
N PRO A 639 14.34 12.95 2.07
CA PRO A 639 15.74 13.34 1.83
C PRO A 639 16.72 12.18 1.88
N MET A 640 16.48 11.19 2.76
CA MET A 640 17.33 10.00 2.86
C MET A 640 17.19 9.14 1.60
N MET A 641 15.97 8.97 1.09
CA MET A 641 15.74 8.22 -0.15
C MET A 641 16.37 8.91 -1.37
N GLU A 642 16.26 10.24 -1.46
CA GLU A 642 16.89 11.01 -2.54
C GLU A 642 18.43 11.00 -2.46
N MET A 643 19.01 11.01 -1.25
CA MET A 643 20.44 10.85 -1.01
C MET A 643 20.95 9.47 -1.43
N ILE A 644 20.17 8.39 -1.17
CA ILE A 644 20.48 7.05 -1.68
C ILE A 644 20.44 7.04 -3.22
N GLU A 645 19.42 7.63 -3.83
CA GLU A 645 19.30 7.72 -5.29
C GLU A 645 20.44 8.55 -5.93
N ASN A 646 20.97 9.57 -5.24
CA ASN A 646 22.18 10.27 -5.68
C ASN A 646 23.40 9.34 -5.74
N GLN A 647 23.56 8.42 -4.79
CA GLN A 647 24.61 7.40 -4.86
C GLN A 647 24.42 6.48 -6.07
N VAL A 648 23.17 6.11 -6.37
CA VAL A 648 22.83 5.32 -7.57
C VAL A 648 23.22 6.08 -8.84
N PHE A 649 22.85 7.35 -8.96
CA PHE A 649 23.26 8.20 -10.10
C PHE A 649 24.79 8.28 -10.25
N LEU A 650 25.56 8.37 -9.16
CA LEU A 650 27.03 8.33 -9.20
C LEU A 650 27.53 7.01 -9.77
N SER A 651 26.99 5.88 -9.31
CA SER A 651 27.37 4.54 -9.78
C SER A 651 27.04 4.32 -11.27
N GLN A 652 25.98 4.96 -11.76
CA GLN A 652 25.56 4.96 -13.16
C GLN A 652 26.25 6.06 -14.00
N LYS A 653 27.21 6.79 -13.42
CA LYS A 653 27.99 7.87 -14.07
C LYS A 653 27.15 9.06 -14.55
N MET A 654 25.99 9.30 -13.94
CA MET A 654 25.09 10.40 -14.27
C MET A 654 25.41 11.66 -13.45
N TYR A 655 26.65 12.12 -13.49
CA TYR A 655 27.18 13.16 -12.59
C TYR A 655 26.42 14.51 -12.65
N ALA A 656 26.03 14.95 -13.85
CA ALA A 656 25.28 16.21 -14.01
C ALA A 656 23.92 16.18 -13.29
N LYS A 657 23.25 15.01 -13.23
CA LYS A 657 21.99 14.87 -12.51
C LYS A 657 22.18 15.01 -10.99
N VAL A 658 23.25 14.45 -10.45
CA VAL A 658 23.58 14.58 -9.01
C VAL A 658 23.70 16.07 -8.65
N ILE A 659 24.46 16.84 -9.42
CA ILE A 659 24.64 18.28 -9.18
C ILE A 659 23.31 19.03 -9.23
N GLY A 660 22.52 18.85 -10.30
CA GLY A 660 21.24 19.56 -10.46
C GLY A 660 20.21 19.21 -9.38
N ARG A 661 20.19 17.97 -8.88
CA ARG A 661 19.31 17.56 -7.78
C ARG A 661 19.76 18.11 -6.42
N SER A 662 21.06 18.19 -6.20
CA SER A 662 21.62 18.71 -4.95
C SER A 662 21.28 20.18 -4.72
N GLU A 663 21.05 20.98 -5.77
CA GLU A 663 20.59 22.37 -5.66
C GLU A 663 19.25 22.49 -4.93
N THR A 664 18.36 21.51 -5.07
CA THR A 664 17.07 21.47 -4.36
C THR A 664 17.15 20.71 -3.03
N LEU A 665 17.96 19.64 -2.98
CA LEU A 665 18.02 18.75 -1.82
C LEU A 665 18.76 19.38 -0.63
N LEU A 666 19.88 20.09 -0.87
CA LEU A 666 20.68 20.70 0.20
C LEU A 666 19.89 21.77 0.99
N PRO A 667 19.21 22.75 0.35
CA PRO A 667 18.38 23.70 1.10
C PRO A 667 17.24 23.04 1.87
N PHE A 668 16.69 21.93 1.34
CA PHE A 668 15.66 21.17 2.05
C PHE A 668 16.21 20.51 3.32
N CYS A 669 17.37 19.85 3.23
CA CYS A 669 18.06 19.27 4.38
C CYS A 669 18.39 20.32 5.44
N GLU A 670 18.87 21.50 5.03
CA GLU A 670 19.17 22.61 5.95
C GLU A 670 17.91 23.08 6.69
N LYS A 671 16.80 23.29 5.96
CA LYS A 671 15.51 23.69 6.55
C LYS A 671 14.96 22.66 7.54
N MET A 672 15.19 21.38 7.28
CA MET A 672 14.72 20.26 8.13
C MET A 672 15.75 19.84 9.19
N HIS A 673 16.92 20.48 9.24
CA HIS A 673 18.04 20.12 10.12
C HIS A 673 18.51 18.65 9.96
N TYR A 674 18.71 18.20 8.72
CA TYR A 674 19.30 16.90 8.41
C TYR A 674 20.78 17.03 8.06
N GLU A 675 21.63 17.26 9.06
CA GLU A 675 23.05 17.58 8.84
C GLU A 675 23.82 16.40 8.25
N LEU A 676 23.58 15.18 8.75
CA LEU A 676 24.27 13.99 8.21
C LEU A 676 23.88 13.72 6.74
N VAL A 677 22.60 13.90 6.39
CA VAL A 677 22.14 13.77 5.00
C VAL A 677 22.75 14.86 4.13
N SER A 678 22.79 16.11 4.62
CA SER A 678 23.45 17.23 3.95
C SER A 678 24.92 16.93 3.67
N LEU A 679 25.66 16.38 4.64
CA LEU A 679 27.05 15.97 4.49
C LEU A 679 27.24 14.94 3.38
N HIS A 680 26.43 13.87 3.36
CA HIS A 680 26.44 12.87 2.29
C HIS A 680 26.20 13.53 0.91
N VAL A 681 25.17 14.37 0.80
CA VAL A 681 24.82 15.03 -0.47
C VAL A 681 25.92 15.99 -0.92
N GLN A 682 26.58 16.73 -0.02
CA GLN A 682 27.71 17.60 -0.35
C GLN A 682 28.88 16.78 -0.91
N ILE A 683 29.23 15.65 -0.29
CA ILE A 683 30.32 14.78 -0.74
C ILE A 683 29.97 14.13 -2.09
N GLN A 684 28.73 13.69 -2.29
CA GLN A 684 28.27 13.14 -3.57
C GLN A 684 28.29 14.21 -4.68
N THR A 685 27.97 15.46 -4.34
CA THR A 685 28.04 16.58 -5.28
C THR A 685 29.49 16.92 -5.63
N ALA A 686 30.39 16.94 -4.65
CA ALA A 686 31.82 17.09 -4.87
C ALA A 686 32.39 15.95 -5.74
N SER A 687 31.94 14.72 -5.49
CA SER A 687 32.25 13.54 -6.30
C SER A 687 31.84 13.73 -7.77
N ALA A 688 30.62 14.22 -8.00
CA ALA A 688 30.13 14.50 -9.34
C ALA A 688 30.94 15.63 -10.04
N TYR A 689 31.27 16.70 -9.33
CA TYR A 689 32.14 17.77 -9.86
C TYR A 689 33.53 17.24 -10.22
N ALA A 690 34.14 16.42 -9.37
CA ALA A 690 35.44 15.82 -9.60
C ALA A 690 35.43 14.94 -10.87
N MET A 691 34.40 14.11 -11.04
CA MET A 691 34.25 13.25 -12.21
C MET A 691 33.94 14.01 -13.52
N LEU A 692 33.47 15.25 -13.43
CA LEU A 692 33.30 16.16 -14.58
C LEU A 692 34.55 17.05 -14.83
N GLY A 693 35.65 16.84 -14.10
CA GLY A 693 36.88 17.64 -14.23
C GLY A 693 36.80 19.03 -13.59
N LYS A 694 35.71 19.36 -12.89
CA LYS A 694 35.52 20.62 -12.16
C LYS A 694 36.17 20.56 -10.78
N HIS A 695 37.50 20.36 -10.76
CA HIS A 695 38.24 20.11 -9.52
C HIS A 695 38.22 21.28 -8.53
N HIS A 696 38.09 22.52 -8.99
CA HIS A 696 37.97 23.69 -8.12
C HIS A 696 36.68 23.63 -7.28
N ASP A 697 35.54 23.43 -7.94
CA ASP A 697 34.23 23.34 -7.29
C ASP A 697 34.16 22.12 -6.36
N ALA A 698 34.70 20.98 -6.81
CA ALA A 698 34.83 19.77 -6.00
C ALA A 698 35.65 20.03 -4.72
N ARG A 699 36.80 20.71 -4.84
CA ARG A 699 37.67 21.03 -3.71
C ARG A 699 36.96 21.92 -2.69
N GLN A 700 36.29 22.98 -3.15
CA GLN A 700 35.59 23.91 -2.26
C GLN A 700 34.48 23.22 -1.46
N LEU A 701 33.66 22.40 -2.13
CA LEU A 701 32.61 21.63 -1.46
C LEU A 701 33.19 20.60 -0.49
N LEU A 702 34.28 19.93 -0.86
CA LEU A 702 34.91 18.90 -0.03
C LEU A 702 35.56 19.52 1.22
N GLN A 703 36.17 20.70 1.12
CA GLN A 703 36.69 21.45 2.28
C GLN A 703 35.57 21.84 3.24
N LYS A 704 34.42 22.30 2.72
CA LYS A 704 33.25 22.59 3.54
C LYS A 704 32.74 21.33 4.26
N ALA A 705 32.61 20.22 3.53
CA ALA A 705 32.19 18.95 4.08
C ALA A 705 33.15 18.45 5.18
N LEU A 706 34.47 18.58 4.99
CA LEU A 706 35.48 18.21 6.00
C LEU A 706 35.29 19.03 7.28
N GLY A 707 35.06 20.34 7.16
CA GLY A 707 34.81 21.21 8.32
C GLY A 707 33.54 20.83 9.10
N HIS A 708 32.51 20.32 8.43
CA HIS A 708 31.27 19.86 9.06
C HIS A 708 31.42 18.45 9.68
N ALA A 709 32.26 17.59 9.11
CA ALA A 709 32.43 16.21 9.57
C ALA A 709 33.44 16.06 10.71
N MET A 710 34.47 16.91 10.73
CA MET A 710 35.58 16.80 11.68
C MET A 710 35.15 16.89 13.15
N PRO A 711 34.25 17.81 13.58
CA PRO A 711 33.85 17.92 14.98
C PRO A 711 33.22 16.65 15.56
N ASP A 712 32.44 15.91 14.76
CA ASP A 712 31.79 14.65 15.18
C ASP A 712 32.58 13.40 14.78
N GLY A 713 33.70 13.58 14.07
CA GLY A 713 34.58 12.49 13.64
C GLY A 713 34.04 11.65 12.48
N PHE A 714 33.15 12.17 11.63
CA PHE A 714 32.52 11.39 10.55
C PHE A 714 33.46 11.10 9.37
N LEU A 715 34.04 9.89 9.36
CA LEU A 715 34.96 9.43 8.32
C LEU A 715 34.23 8.76 7.15
N ILE A 716 33.22 7.94 7.46
CA ILE A 716 32.64 6.99 6.51
C ILE A 716 31.99 7.64 5.28
N PRO A 717 31.29 8.78 5.35
CA PRO A 717 30.71 9.41 4.16
C PRO A 717 31.74 9.71 3.06
N PHE A 718 32.99 10.05 3.44
CA PHE A 718 34.10 10.25 2.52
C PHE A 718 34.67 8.94 2.01
N VAL A 719 34.84 7.96 2.91
CA VAL A 719 35.39 6.64 2.59
C VAL A 719 34.51 5.89 1.58
N GLU A 720 33.19 5.92 1.79
CA GLU A 720 32.20 5.33 0.86
C GLU A 720 32.23 5.97 -0.54
N ASN A 721 32.65 7.24 -0.63
CA ASN A 721 32.80 7.97 -1.89
C ASN A 721 34.25 8.12 -2.36
N TYR A 722 35.20 7.47 -1.68
CA TYR A 722 36.65 7.67 -1.86
C TYR A 722 37.09 7.54 -3.31
N THR A 723 36.49 6.59 -4.03
CA THR A 723 36.72 6.35 -5.46
C THR A 723 36.68 7.62 -6.30
N TYR A 724 35.70 8.49 -6.03
CA TYR A 724 35.42 9.67 -6.83
C TYR A 724 36.21 10.90 -6.36
N ILE A 725 36.62 10.92 -5.09
CA ILE A 725 37.22 12.09 -4.45
C ILE A 725 38.71 11.94 -4.13
N LYS A 726 39.31 10.75 -4.26
CA LYS A 726 40.68 10.46 -3.82
C LYS A 726 41.74 11.46 -4.30
N ASP A 727 41.67 11.88 -5.56
CA ASP A 727 42.63 12.82 -6.14
C ASP A 727 42.44 14.23 -5.57
N VAL A 728 41.19 14.67 -5.45
CA VAL A 728 40.85 15.98 -4.88
C VAL A 728 41.20 16.02 -3.39
N LEU A 729 40.85 14.98 -2.65
CA LEU A 729 41.14 14.84 -1.22
C LEU A 729 42.64 14.77 -0.95
N GLY A 730 43.40 14.01 -1.76
CA GLY A 730 44.86 13.99 -1.71
C GLY A 730 45.47 15.37 -1.96
N SER A 731 44.91 16.15 -2.89
CA SER A 731 45.36 17.53 -3.14
C SER A 731 45.12 18.45 -1.94
N ILE A 732 43.98 18.30 -1.24
CA ILE A 732 43.68 19.08 -0.02
C ILE A 732 44.66 18.72 1.09
N ASN A 733 44.87 17.42 1.34
CA ASN A 733 45.75 16.93 2.39
C ASN A 733 47.22 17.33 2.17
N SER A 734 47.66 17.45 0.92
CA SER A 734 49.01 17.92 0.60
C SER A 734 49.26 19.40 0.95
N ILE A 735 48.18 20.21 1.03
CA ILE A 735 48.24 21.63 1.36
C ILE A 735 48.12 21.83 2.88
N ALA A 736 47.23 21.07 3.52
CA ALA A 736 47.02 21.08 4.97
C ALA A 736 46.83 19.64 5.45
N SER A 737 47.92 19.01 5.89
CA SER A 737 47.89 17.64 6.42
C SER A 737 47.26 17.65 7.80
N GLU A 738 46.12 16.97 7.90
CA GLU A 738 45.37 16.83 9.15
C GLU A 738 45.16 15.35 9.46
N PRO A 739 45.33 14.90 10.72
CA PRO A 739 45.19 13.50 11.10
C PRO A 739 43.85 12.87 10.69
N PHE A 740 42.79 13.68 10.66
CA PHE A 740 41.46 13.28 10.22
C PHE A 740 41.44 12.89 8.74
N THR A 741 42.01 13.75 7.88
CA THR A 741 42.09 13.52 6.43
C THR A 741 43.01 12.35 6.09
N ASP A 742 44.13 12.19 6.80
CA ASP A 742 45.01 11.03 6.67
C ASP A 742 44.28 9.71 6.96
N ARG A 743 43.43 9.69 8.00
CA ARG A 743 42.63 8.52 8.36
C ARG A 743 41.60 8.20 7.29
N ILE A 744 40.97 9.20 6.67
CA ILE A 744 40.07 9.02 5.52
C ILE A 744 40.82 8.42 4.33
N LEU A 745 42.00 8.94 3.99
CA LEU A 745 42.79 8.45 2.85
C LEU A 745 43.23 7.00 3.05
N SER A 746 43.71 6.65 4.24
CA SER A 746 44.14 5.30 4.59
C SER A 746 42.99 4.30 4.53
N LEU A 747 41.87 4.61 5.20
CA LEU A 747 40.70 3.75 5.25
C LEU A 747 40.02 3.63 3.86
N GLY A 748 39.96 4.73 3.11
CA GLY A 748 39.42 4.79 1.75
C GLY A 748 40.13 3.88 0.76
N SER A 749 41.47 3.80 0.83
CA SER A 749 42.27 2.91 -0.02
C SER A 749 41.96 1.44 0.24
N VAL A 750 41.88 1.04 1.50
CA VAL A 750 41.53 -0.34 1.90
C VAL A 750 40.10 -0.69 1.46
N TYR A 751 39.17 0.24 1.68
CA TYR A 751 37.77 0.10 1.27
C TYR A 751 37.63 -0.07 -0.25
N GLU A 752 38.26 0.79 -1.07
CA GLU A 752 38.18 0.71 -2.53
C GLU A 752 38.67 -0.65 -3.04
N GLN A 753 39.79 -1.14 -2.51
CA GLN A 753 40.31 -2.47 -2.86
C GLN A 753 39.34 -3.59 -2.49
N HIS A 754 38.67 -3.49 -1.34
CA HIS A 754 37.66 -4.47 -0.94
C HIS A 754 36.44 -4.46 -1.86
N CYS A 755 35.88 -3.28 -2.17
CA CYS A 755 34.75 -3.16 -3.10
C CYS A 755 35.07 -3.72 -4.50
N LEU A 756 36.28 -3.49 -5.02
CA LEU A 756 36.74 -4.07 -6.29
C LEU A 756 36.85 -5.61 -6.23
N ARG A 757 37.25 -6.17 -5.09
CA ARG A 757 37.25 -7.64 -4.87
C ARG A 757 35.82 -8.20 -4.83
N LEU A 758 34.88 -7.49 -4.22
CA LEU A 758 33.47 -7.92 -4.14
C LEU A 758 32.78 -7.86 -5.50
N SER A 759 32.98 -6.78 -6.27
CA SER A 759 32.42 -6.66 -7.62
C SER A 759 32.96 -7.77 -8.52
N SER A 760 34.28 -7.98 -8.56
CA SER A 760 34.89 -9.03 -9.36
C SER A 760 34.49 -10.46 -8.95
N ARG A 761 34.19 -10.72 -7.67
CA ARG A 761 33.60 -12.00 -7.23
C ARG A 761 32.16 -12.15 -7.72
N ASN A 762 31.36 -11.10 -7.60
CA ASN A 762 29.95 -11.12 -7.98
C ASN A 762 29.70 -11.05 -9.50
N SER A 763 30.66 -10.59 -10.29
CA SER A 763 30.65 -10.63 -11.77
C SER A 763 31.08 -11.99 -12.33
N ARG A 764 31.58 -12.92 -11.49
CA ARG A 764 31.83 -14.30 -11.92
C ARG A 764 30.49 -15.04 -12.02
N PRO A 765 30.27 -15.84 -13.08
CA PRO A 765 29.07 -16.67 -13.17
C PRO A 765 28.98 -17.59 -11.95
N GLU A 766 27.76 -17.81 -11.45
CA GLU A 766 27.47 -18.53 -10.19
C GLU A 766 28.20 -19.88 -10.07
N ILE A 767 28.43 -20.54 -11.20
CA ILE A 767 29.15 -21.81 -11.30
C ILE A 767 30.57 -21.72 -10.71
N LEU A 768 31.24 -20.58 -10.81
CA LEU A 768 32.57 -20.35 -10.23
C LEU A 768 32.53 -19.89 -8.76
N ASN A 769 31.39 -19.38 -8.27
CA ASN A 769 31.20 -19.06 -6.85
C ASN A 769 31.09 -20.33 -5.97
N MET A 770 30.88 -21.50 -6.58
CA MET A 770 30.96 -22.80 -5.91
C MET A 770 32.42 -23.23 -5.59
N LEU A 771 33.40 -22.61 -6.25
CA LEU A 771 34.81 -22.89 -6.01
C LEU A 771 35.36 -21.99 -4.90
N ASN A 772 36.05 -22.57 -3.94
CA ASN A 772 36.81 -21.79 -2.97
C ASN A 772 38.05 -21.13 -3.65
N SER A 773 38.72 -20.22 -2.94
CA SER A 773 39.89 -19.50 -3.48
C SER A 773 40.97 -20.43 -4.03
N ARG A 774 41.21 -21.56 -3.38
CA ARG A 774 42.25 -22.53 -3.76
C ARG A 774 41.86 -23.37 -4.98
N GLU A 775 40.59 -23.77 -5.06
CA GLU A 775 40.02 -24.47 -6.20
C GLU A 775 40.00 -23.58 -7.45
N ALA A 776 39.66 -22.29 -7.30
CA ALA A 776 39.67 -21.33 -8.40
C ALA A 776 41.08 -21.09 -8.94
N GLU A 777 42.08 -21.01 -8.06
CA GLU A 777 43.49 -20.87 -8.43
C GLU A 777 44.00 -22.11 -9.20
N ILE A 778 43.66 -23.31 -8.73
CA ILE A 778 43.97 -24.57 -9.43
C ILE A 778 43.26 -24.65 -10.78
N ALA A 779 41.99 -24.24 -10.87
CA ALA A 779 41.22 -24.22 -12.10
C ALA A 779 41.83 -23.26 -13.15
N ALA A 780 42.34 -22.09 -12.74
CA ALA A 780 43.04 -21.15 -13.61
C ALA A 780 44.38 -21.70 -14.13
N LEU A 781 45.14 -22.43 -13.31
CA LEU A 781 46.38 -23.06 -13.78
C LEU A 781 46.13 -24.22 -14.74
N ILE A 782 44.97 -24.89 -14.65
CA ILE A 782 44.56 -25.91 -15.62
C ILE A 782 44.25 -25.27 -16.99
N THR A 783 43.68 -24.06 -17.02
CA THR A 783 43.48 -23.33 -18.28
C THR A 783 44.78 -22.95 -18.98
N ASP A 784 45.85 -22.73 -18.22
CA ASP A 784 47.21 -22.48 -18.73
C ASP A 784 47.91 -23.75 -19.26
N ARG A 785 47.17 -24.88 -19.34
CA ARG A 785 47.64 -26.20 -19.82
C ARG A 785 48.78 -26.80 -19.00
N LEU A 786 48.96 -26.36 -17.75
CA LEU A 786 49.93 -26.93 -16.83
C LEU A 786 49.55 -28.36 -16.42
N SER A 787 50.55 -29.22 -16.31
CA SER A 787 50.44 -30.58 -15.77
C SER A 787 50.19 -30.55 -14.26
N ASN A 788 49.68 -31.65 -13.70
CA ASN A 788 49.44 -31.72 -12.24
C ASN A 788 50.73 -31.52 -11.44
N ARG A 789 51.88 -31.91 -12.00
CA ARG A 789 53.19 -31.73 -11.40
C ARG A 789 53.60 -30.25 -11.39
N GLU A 790 53.43 -29.54 -12.50
CA GLU A 790 53.74 -28.11 -12.58
C GLU A 790 52.81 -27.27 -11.69
N ILE A 791 51.53 -27.65 -11.60
CA ILE A 791 50.57 -27.02 -10.67
C ILE A 791 51.01 -27.26 -9.22
N ALA A 792 51.44 -28.49 -8.90
CA ALA A 792 51.91 -28.86 -7.58
C ALA A 792 53.17 -28.06 -7.18
N GLU A 793 54.15 -27.95 -8.09
CA GLU A 793 55.37 -27.17 -7.88
C GLU A 793 55.06 -25.67 -7.71
N ARG A 794 54.17 -25.12 -8.54
CA ARG A 794 53.81 -23.69 -8.50
C ARG A 794 53.01 -23.29 -7.26
N LEU A 795 52.18 -24.20 -6.75
CA LEU A 795 51.33 -23.96 -5.59
C LEU A 795 51.91 -24.50 -4.27
N PHE A 796 53.12 -25.07 -4.29
CA PHE A 796 53.76 -25.74 -3.15
C PHE A 796 52.86 -26.84 -2.54
N LEU A 797 52.24 -27.66 -3.40
CA LEU A 797 51.38 -28.78 -3.03
C LEU A 797 51.99 -30.11 -3.49
N SER A 798 51.49 -31.24 -2.96
CA SER A 798 51.80 -32.55 -3.54
C SER A 798 50.95 -32.81 -4.79
N GLU A 799 51.45 -33.57 -5.76
CA GLU A 799 50.69 -33.94 -6.97
C GLU A 799 49.38 -34.69 -6.62
N GLY A 800 49.39 -35.47 -5.54
CA GLY A 800 48.20 -36.15 -5.01
C GLY A 800 47.14 -35.17 -4.51
N THR A 801 47.56 -34.12 -3.80
CA THR A 801 46.68 -33.04 -3.32
C THR A 801 46.06 -32.28 -4.50
N VAL A 802 46.84 -31.98 -5.54
CA VAL A 802 46.34 -31.34 -6.76
C VAL A 802 45.30 -32.23 -7.46
N LYS A 803 45.52 -33.54 -7.56
CA LYS A 803 44.53 -34.49 -8.11
C LYS A 803 43.21 -34.47 -7.31
N GLN A 804 43.28 -34.38 -5.99
CA GLN A 804 42.10 -34.32 -5.14
C GLN A 804 41.30 -33.04 -5.37
N TYR A 805 41.96 -31.87 -5.42
CA TYR A 805 41.31 -30.60 -5.75
C TYR A 805 40.68 -30.63 -7.15
N ILE A 806 41.39 -31.18 -8.14
CA ILE A 806 40.87 -31.32 -9.51
C ILE A 806 39.58 -32.15 -9.54
N ASN A 807 39.53 -33.25 -8.79
CA ASN A 807 38.32 -34.07 -8.71
C ASN A 807 37.17 -33.35 -7.99
N GLN A 808 37.45 -32.58 -6.96
CA GLN A 808 36.45 -31.74 -6.29
C GLN A 808 35.91 -30.65 -7.21
N ILE A 809 36.78 -30.00 -7.99
CA ILE A 809 36.40 -29.00 -9.01
C ILE A 809 35.47 -29.64 -10.04
N TYR A 810 35.83 -30.80 -10.62
CA TYR A 810 34.97 -31.47 -11.59
C TYR A 810 33.62 -31.90 -11.01
N SER A 811 33.60 -32.34 -9.75
CA SER A 811 32.36 -32.72 -9.06
C SER A 811 31.46 -31.51 -8.83
N LYS A 812 32.01 -30.40 -8.30
CA LYS A 812 31.27 -29.16 -8.04
C LYS A 812 30.71 -28.53 -9.32
N LEU A 813 31.46 -28.60 -10.41
CA LEU A 813 31.08 -28.04 -11.70
C LEU A 813 30.30 -29.02 -12.59
N MET A 814 29.97 -30.22 -12.09
CA MET A 814 29.22 -31.26 -12.81
C MET A 814 29.86 -31.64 -14.17
N ILE A 815 31.20 -31.61 -14.26
CA ILE A 815 31.95 -31.91 -15.48
C ILE A 815 32.20 -33.42 -15.58
N ASN A 816 31.63 -34.05 -16.62
CA ASN A 816 31.65 -35.50 -16.83
C ASN A 816 32.48 -35.90 -18.06
N GLY A 817 33.08 -37.10 -18.04
CA GLY A 817 33.88 -37.64 -19.15
C GLY A 817 35.27 -38.12 -18.73
N ASP A 818 36.12 -38.42 -19.72
CA ASP A 818 37.52 -38.82 -19.50
C ASP A 818 38.41 -37.61 -19.12
N THR A 819 39.63 -37.85 -18.64
CA THR A 819 40.51 -36.79 -18.12
C THR A 819 40.81 -35.69 -19.13
N ARG A 820 40.91 -36.04 -20.43
CA ARG A 820 41.21 -35.09 -21.51
C ARG A 820 40.00 -34.23 -21.84
N THR A 821 38.81 -34.83 -21.84
CA THR A 821 37.52 -34.16 -22.06
C THR A 821 37.17 -33.25 -20.89
N LYS A 822 37.37 -33.70 -19.65
CA LYS A 822 37.14 -32.89 -18.44
C LYS A 822 38.02 -31.64 -18.39
N ARG A 823 39.32 -31.77 -18.70
CA ARG A 823 40.23 -30.61 -18.79
C ARG A 823 39.81 -29.63 -19.88
N LYS A 824 39.41 -30.15 -21.04
CA LYS A 824 38.96 -29.32 -22.17
C LYS A 824 37.66 -28.57 -21.84
N GLN A 825 36.67 -29.25 -21.26
CA GLN A 825 35.41 -28.66 -20.82
C GLN A 825 35.62 -27.60 -19.74
N LEU A 826 36.48 -27.86 -18.75
CA LEU A 826 36.83 -26.86 -17.73
C LEU A 826 37.51 -25.64 -18.37
N ALA A 827 38.42 -25.85 -19.33
CA ALA A 827 39.09 -24.77 -20.02
C ALA A 827 38.17 -23.95 -20.94
N GLU A 828 37.22 -24.61 -21.63
CA GLU A 828 36.18 -23.96 -22.43
C GLU A 828 35.21 -23.18 -21.56
N LEU A 829 34.79 -23.74 -20.42
CA LEU A 829 33.95 -23.07 -19.44
C LEU A 829 34.62 -21.79 -18.96
N ILE A 830 35.86 -21.85 -18.48
CA ILE A 830 36.59 -20.67 -17.97
C ILE A 830 36.94 -19.67 -19.09
N SER A 831 37.28 -20.15 -20.30
CA SER A 831 37.57 -19.28 -21.45
C SER A 831 36.34 -18.55 -21.98
N SER A 832 35.16 -19.19 -21.99
CA SER A 832 33.88 -18.56 -22.35
C SER A 832 33.50 -17.45 -21.38
N ILE A 833 33.87 -17.60 -20.11
CA ILE A 833 33.64 -16.63 -19.03
C ILE A 833 34.54 -15.40 -19.20
N ASN A 834 35.81 -15.58 -19.55
CA ASN A 834 36.75 -14.47 -19.79
C ASN A 834 36.45 -13.69 -21.07
N LYS A 835 35.82 -14.29 -22.08
CA LYS A 835 35.40 -13.61 -23.33
C LYS A 835 34.13 -12.75 -23.19
N GLY A 836 33.34 -12.94 -22.13
CA GLY A 836 32.19 -12.08 -21.81
C GLY A 836 32.53 -10.83 -20.99
N LEU A 837 33.80 -10.65 -20.62
CA LEU A 837 34.32 -9.56 -19.76
C LEU A 837 35.25 -8.58 -20.50
N THR A 838 35.39 -8.73 -21.82
CA THR A 838 35.99 -7.74 -22.75
C THR A 838 34.90 -7.15 -23.62
#